data_AF-A0A7Y8H251-F1
#
_entry.id   AF-A0A7Y8H251-F1
#
_cell.length_a   1.000
_cell.length_b   1.000
_cell.length_c   1.000
_cell.angle_alpha   90.00
_cell.angle_beta   90.00
_cell.angle_gamma   90.00
#
_symmetry.space_group_name_H-M   'P 1'
#
loop_
_entity.id
_entity.type
_entity.pdbx_description
1 polymer ?
#
loop_
_entity_poly.entity_id
_entity_poly.type
_entity_poly.pdbx_seq_one_letter_code
_entity_poly.pdbx_strand_id
1 'polypeptide(L)'
;MSKKGIKIFLFILGILLLNTSNIFSQAEIDIPITVSNNAPSPNSTPTFIGLDLTATDTLDVGLGEANLPPLPPAGVWDVRYDLGGGKSSFRDYRNAPSYPFTGTKTHLLKWQQATGATTVTITYNMPANSSLRIQDTFGGPILNVGPFTGSGSYTITNTSLTSVNLIVEYSAINPPVSGPIFNISPSSPLTIPPTAVGSSNSANVTVSNTGTAALDITSITSSNPEFTIAPTSATIPASGNQVFVVTFTPTSLGNKTTNLVFTHNASGSPTTYVVNGVGADAGPTFSVTPTSLTFNTNQGVPVTQNVTVTNNGLTNALAISSVTTSLPYSVSPTSANIPAGGSQVFAVTFSPTTGGSFPGSLVFTHNGTTSPDSVTLSGTAVSVFGLVFAQEKRYVKEDSTYTDIIQLKSLTQTTQAIQFRLLVNKSTGDNSIITFQSIEKGADIAANPNWSLQYEIYRGPITANGSSVDSIYVLLYNLQQNSGLPAGSYDSLLKVNYYVVDLPALVDTSKSSFKIDNAQGSTYQGAPVNITPSRDKFEVFVTNRASSLGDVNGDGSIDILDLINVVDHILGRDSLNASEFARANIAPWTVGAPAPTPDAFVNVQDLAVIQNIILTGYYPSGVALNRASFIATVDEKLLNKINGSAKVKLFITNDGIAVKLDSDIGIRGVQLEFNNVKTEIGNMLIDSRLGGGYYHQSGDLLRVLLYDQAGNAVINEGDNLVANMPFDLSDPKSVSINKIILVSINNQKIDDINVEIYYSNAPEIPVDYSLSQNFPNPFNPSTSIQFSVPKTGFVTIKVYDLIGQEVTTLFAGIAERGLYTLIWNGKDDNGNLVSSGSYIYRMSANDGGFVLSKKMTFLK
;
A
#
# COMPACT_ATOMS: atom_id res chain seq x y z
N MET A 1 -16.95 -38.74 -31.33
CA MET A 1 -16.15 -37.53 -31.06
C MET A 1 -16.98 -36.36 -31.55
N SER A 2 -17.44 -35.38 -30.78
CA SER A 2 -16.75 -34.56 -29.77
C SER A 2 -17.76 -34.07 -28.70
N LYS A 3 -17.27 -33.96 -27.47
CA LYS A 3 -17.99 -33.62 -26.23
C LYS A 3 -18.35 -32.13 -26.19
N LYS A 4 -19.63 -31.76 -26.11
CA LYS A 4 -20.18 -30.56 -25.41
C LYS A 4 -21.70 -30.38 -25.68
N GLY A 5 -22.49 -31.40 -25.35
CA GLY A 5 -23.95 -31.39 -25.53
C GLY A 5 -24.73 -32.14 -24.44
N ILE A 6 -24.12 -32.36 -23.27
CA ILE A 6 -24.75 -33.02 -22.11
C ILE A 6 -24.22 -32.32 -20.87
N LYS A 7 -24.93 -31.28 -20.41
CA LYS A 7 -24.89 -30.70 -19.05
C LYS A 7 -25.98 -29.63 -18.89
N ILE A 8 -27.20 -29.97 -19.27
CA ILE A 8 -28.46 -29.31 -18.84
C ILE A 8 -29.41 -30.45 -18.44
N PHE A 9 -29.01 -31.20 -17.41
CA PHE A 9 -29.85 -32.19 -16.70
C PHE A 9 -29.14 -32.70 -15.44
N LEU A 10 -28.56 -31.78 -14.65
CA LEU A 10 -27.82 -32.11 -13.42
C LEU A 10 -27.79 -30.90 -12.49
N PHE A 11 -28.96 -30.51 -11.94
CA PHE A 11 -29.03 -29.67 -10.72
C PHE A 11 -30.37 -29.75 -9.96
N ILE A 12 -31.18 -30.81 -10.14
CA ILE A 12 -32.35 -31.09 -9.27
C ILE A 12 -32.44 -32.60 -9.03
N LEU A 13 -31.39 -33.17 -8.43
CA LEU A 13 -31.44 -34.48 -7.77
C LEU A 13 -30.26 -34.58 -6.82
N GLY A 14 -30.27 -33.74 -5.79
CA GLY A 14 -29.14 -33.60 -4.88
C GLY A 14 -29.48 -32.92 -3.56
N ILE A 15 -30.75 -32.92 -3.13
CA ILE A 15 -31.16 -32.68 -1.73
C ILE A 15 -32.44 -33.49 -1.51
N LEU A 16 -32.31 -34.82 -1.49
CA LEU A 16 -33.33 -35.68 -0.90
C LEU A 16 -32.64 -36.88 -0.27
N LEU A 17 -31.89 -36.61 0.79
CA LEU A 17 -31.56 -37.54 1.87
C LEU A 17 -30.85 -36.73 2.95
N LEU A 18 -31.29 -36.93 4.20
CA LEU A 18 -30.85 -36.27 5.45
C LEU A 18 -31.52 -34.91 5.74
N ASN A 19 -32.83 -34.96 6.00
CA ASN A 19 -33.38 -34.55 7.29
C ASN A 19 -34.82 -35.08 7.38
N THR A 20 -34.96 -36.40 7.53
CA THR A 20 -36.08 -36.89 8.33
C THR A 20 -35.71 -36.55 9.77
N SER A 21 -35.92 -35.30 10.18
CA SER A 21 -36.19 -35.06 11.59
C SER A 21 -37.42 -35.91 11.87
N ASN A 22 -37.23 -37.02 12.58
CA ASN A 22 -38.33 -37.79 13.12
C ASN A 22 -39.21 -36.79 13.86
N ILE A 23 -40.36 -36.47 13.29
CA ILE A 23 -41.37 -35.68 13.97
C ILE A 23 -41.94 -36.67 14.99
N PHE A 24 -41.38 -36.68 16.19
CA PHE A 24 -41.92 -37.45 17.30
C PHE A 24 -43.35 -36.95 17.58
N SER A 25 -44.28 -37.84 17.92
CA SER A 25 -45.58 -37.36 18.39
C SER A 25 -45.39 -36.74 19.77
N GLN A 26 -45.89 -35.52 19.96
CA GLN A 26 -45.94 -34.94 21.30
C GLN A 26 -46.91 -35.73 22.15
N ALA A 27 -46.52 -36.07 23.39
CA ALA A 27 -47.42 -36.72 24.33
C ALA A 27 -48.67 -35.89 24.57
N GLU A 28 -49.82 -36.56 24.71
CA GLU A 28 -51.11 -35.90 24.91
C GLU A 28 -51.17 -35.01 26.16
N ILE A 29 -50.41 -35.33 27.21
CA ILE A 29 -50.13 -34.43 28.34
C ILE A 29 -48.63 -34.40 28.57
N ASP A 30 -48.00 -33.23 28.42
CA ASP A 30 -46.56 -33.01 28.63
C ASP A 30 -46.34 -32.03 29.79
N ILE A 31 -45.69 -32.49 30.86
CA ILE A 31 -45.47 -31.73 32.11
C ILE A 31 -43.98 -31.40 32.23
N PRO A 32 -43.57 -30.12 32.08
CA PRO A 32 -42.19 -29.74 32.22
C PRO A 32 -41.74 -29.77 33.68
N ILE A 33 -40.62 -30.44 33.93
CA ILE A 33 -39.90 -30.46 35.21
C ILE A 33 -38.50 -29.90 34.95
N THR A 34 -37.95 -29.11 35.87
CA THR A 34 -36.56 -28.66 35.79
C THR A 34 -35.85 -29.00 37.08
N VAL A 35 -34.74 -29.72 36.97
CA VAL A 35 -33.95 -30.16 38.12
C VAL A 35 -32.61 -29.45 38.11
N SER A 36 -32.28 -28.78 39.21
CA SER A 36 -31.03 -28.02 39.35
C SER A 36 -30.31 -28.35 40.64
N ASN A 37 -29.05 -27.92 40.76
CA ASN A 37 -28.27 -28.00 41.98
C ASN A 37 -27.67 -26.64 42.35
N ASN A 38 -27.04 -26.57 43.53
CA ASN A 38 -26.34 -25.38 44.03
C ASN A 38 -24.81 -25.52 44.01
N ALA A 39 -24.24 -26.31 43.08
CA ALA A 39 -22.79 -26.38 42.92
C ALA A 39 -22.20 -25.01 42.55
N PRO A 40 -20.88 -24.77 42.71
CA PRO A 40 -20.23 -23.52 42.31
C PRO A 40 -20.46 -23.12 40.84
N SER A 41 -20.70 -24.10 39.97
CA SER A 41 -21.24 -23.92 38.62
C SER A 41 -22.60 -24.62 38.54
N PRO A 42 -23.71 -23.94 38.91
CA PRO A 42 -25.02 -24.58 39.01
C PRO A 42 -25.52 -24.96 37.62
N ASN A 43 -25.91 -26.22 37.47
CA ASN A 43 -26.49 -26.75 36.24
C ASN A 43 -27.99 -26.99 36.44
N SER A 44 -28.79 -26.66 35.43
CA SER A 44 -30.23 -26.95 35.38
C SER A 44 -30.52 -27.87 34.19
N THR A 45 -31.18 -28.99 34.45
CA THR A 45 -31.55 -29.98 33.44
C THR A 45 -33.07 -29.94 33.25
N PRO A 46 -33.59 -29.52 32.08
CA PRO A 46 -34.99 -29.66 31.76
C PRO A 46 -35.31 -31.14 31.49
N THR A 47 -36.36 -31.64 32.12
CA THR A 47 -36.90 -32.99 31.96
C THR A 47 -38.41 -32.94 31.81
N PHE A 48 -39.03 -34.03 31.37
CA PHE A 48 -40.47 -34.05 31.12
C PHE A 48 -41.09 -35.34 31.67
N ILE A 49 -42.27 -35.22 32.26
CA ILE A 49 -43.13 -36.36 32.58
C ILE A 49 -44.51 -36.14 31.96
N GLY A 50 -45.32 -37.17 31.85
CA GLY A 50 -46.65 -36.96 31.30
C GLY A 50 -47.46 -38.21 31.06
N LEU A 51 -48.54 -38.04 30.29
CA LEU A 51 -49.48 -39.09 29.94
C LEU A 51 -49.66 -39.16 28.42
N ASP A 52 -49.82 -40.38 27.93
CA ASP A 52 -50.19 -40.66 26.54
C ASP A 52 -50.97 -41.99 26.48
N LEU A 53 -51.94 -42.11 25.58
CA LEU A 53 -52.69 -43.36 25.36
C LEU A 53 -51.78 -44.52 24.91
N THR A 54 -50.66 -44.22 24.26
CA THR A 54 -49.75 -45.20 23.65
C THR A 54 -48.50 -45.50 24.47
N ALA A 55 -48.24 -44.74 25.53
CA ALA A 55 -47.06 -44.93 26.38
C ALA A 55 -47.03 -46.32 27.06
N THR A 56 -45.84 -46.81 27.36
CA THR A 56 -45.54 -48.02 28.12
C THR A 56 -44.76 -47.67 29.39
N ASP A 57 -44.54 -48.63 30.30
CA ASP A 57 -43.65 -48.41 31.46
C ASP A 57 -42.16 -48.57 31.11
N THR A 58 -41.82 -48.52 29.81
CA THR A 58 -40.47 -48.69 29.27
C THR A 58 -40.20 -47.62 28.19
N LEU A 59 -39.03 -47.66 27.54
CA LEU A 59 -38.64 -46.67 26.53
C LEU A 59 -39.60 -46.58 25.32
N ASP A 60 -40.26 -45.43 25.18
CA ASP A 60 -41.19 -45.10 24.08
C ASP A 60 -40.59 -44.08 23.10
N VAL A 61 -39.84 -44.58 22.11
CA VAL A 61 -39.17 -43.72 21.12
C VAL A 61 -40.15 -42.82 20.34
N GLY A 62 -41.39 -43.27 20.15
CA GLY A 62 -42.43 -42.50 19.45
C GLY A 62 -42.81 -41.19 20.16
N LEU A 63 -42.64 -41.14 21.48
CA LEU A 63 -42.96 -39.98 22.34
C LEU A 63 -41.72 -39.13 22.65
N GLY A 64 -40.61 -39.36 21.94
CA GLY A 64 -39.37 -38.62 22.14
C GLY A 64 -38.53 -39.10 23.32
N GLU A 65 -38.82 -40.27 23.89
CA GLU A 65 -37.92 -40.90 24.85
C GLU A 65 -36.71 -41.51 24.13
N ALA A 66 -35.51 -41.21 24.63
CA ALA A 66 -34.28 -41.72 24.06
C ALA A 66 -33.44 -42.37 25.16
N ASN A 67 -32.96 -43.58 24.91
CA ASN A 67 -32.10 -44.25 25.88
C ASN A 67 -30.76 -43.52 25.97
N LEU A 68 -30.47 -43.00 27.15
CA LEU A 68 -29.24 -42.28 27.42
C LEU A 68 -28.07 -43.25 27.65
N PRO A 69 -26.82 -42.83 27.35
CA PRO A 69 -25.62 -43.62 27.66
C PRO A 69 -25.51 -43.86 29.18
N PRO A 70 -24.58 -44.68 29.69
CA PRO A 70 -24.39 -44.85 31.14
C PRO A 70 -24.21 -43.53 31.91
N LEU A 71 -24.49 -43.54 33.23
CA LEU A 71 -24.27 -42.38 34.10
C LEU A 71 -22.80 -41.95 34.06
N PRO A 72 -22.49 -40.64 34.13
CA PRO A 72 -21.11 -40.17 34.19
C PRO A 72 -20.40 -40.62 35.50
N PRO A 73 -19.10 -40.35 35.67
CA PRO A 73 -18.41 -40.59 36.95
C PRO A 73 -18.93 -39.69 38.09
N ALA A 74 -18.75 -40.13 39.34
CA ALA A 74 -19.15 -39.38 40.53
C ALA A 74 -18.56 -37.96 40.53
N GLY A 75 -19.38 -36.96 40.91
CA GLY A 75 -18.98 -35.54 40.93
C GLY A 75 -19.36 -34.74 39.68
N VAL A 76 -19.92 -35.37 38.64
CA VAL A 76 -20.49 -34.70 37.46
C VAL A 76 -22.00 -34.65 37.57
N TRP A 77 -22.60 -33.47 37.36
CA TRP A 77 -24.05 -33.31 37.38
C TRP A 77 -24.71 -34.07 36.23
N ASP A 78 -25.71 -34.88 36.56
CA ASP A 78 -26.57 -35.52 35.57
C ASP A 78 -27.90 -35.91 36.22
N VAL A 79 -29.01 -35.80 35.48
CA VAL A 79 -30.37 -36.08 35.98
C VAL A 79 -31.16 -36.79 34.89
N ARG A 80 -31.82 -37.91 35.25
CA ARG A 80 -32.56 -38.76 34.30
C ARG A 80 -33.73 -39.46 34.99
N TYR A 81 -34.73 -39.84 34.22
CA TYR A 81 -35.71 -40.85 34.64
C TYR A 81 -35.18 -42.26 34.39
N ASP A 82 -35.43 -43.16 35.34
CA ASP A 82 -35.19 -44.58 35.21
C ASP A 82 -36.47 -45.26 34.71
N LEU A 83 -36.39 -45.82 33.49
CA LEU A 83 -37.51 -46.46 32.81
C LEU A 83 -37.52 -47.99 33.02
N GLY A 84 -36.70 -48.50 33.94
CA GLY A 84 -36.53 -49.94 34.17
C GLY A 84 -35.70 -50.64 33.09
N GLY A 85 -35.29 -51.89 33.38
CA GLY A 85 -34.52 -52.71 32.44
C GLY A 85 -33.15 -52.13 32.04
N GLY A 86 -32.59 -51.22 32.84
CA GLY A 86 -31.33 -50.53 32.57
C GLY A 86 -31.44 -49.36 31.59
N LYS A 87 -32.65 -48.92 31.24
CA LYS A 87 -32.89 -47.79 30.33
C LYS A 87 -33.12 -46.49 31.10
N SER A 88 -32.65 -45.37 30.55
CA SER A 88 -32.88 -44.04 31.13
C SER A 88 -33.12 -42.98 30.07
N SER A 89 -33.88 -41.94 30.41
CA SER A 89 -34.28 -40.87 29.47
C SER A 89 -34.45 -39.54 30.20
N PHE A 90 -34.42 -38.42 29.47
CA PHE A 90 -34.82 -37.11 30.01
C PHE A 90 -36.35 -36.93 30.06
N ARG A 91 -37.09 -37.88 29.49
CA ARG A 91 -38.56 -37.91 29.42
C ARG A 91 -39.08 -39.26 29.93
N ASP A 92 -40.18 -39.26 30.66
CA ASP A 92 -40.89 -40.47 31.14
C ASP A 92 -42.40 -40.26 31.03
N TYR A 93 -43.02 -40.85 30.00
CA TYR A 93 -44.45 -40.81 29.77
C TYR A 93 -45.11 -42.10 30.23
N ARG A 94 -46.32 -42.00 30.81
CA ARG A 94 -47.03 -43.16 31.36
C ARG A 94 -48.36 -43.36 30.69
N ASN A 95 -48.74 -44.63 30.53
CA ASN A 95 -50.00 -44.99 29.87
C ASN A 95 -51.22 -44.42 30.61
N ALA A 96 -52.03 -43.61 29.93
CA ALA A 96 -53.39 -43.30 30.34
C ALA A 96 -54.35 -44.15 29.48
N PRO A 97 -55.10 -45.12 30.03
CA PRO A 97 -55.94 -46.00 29.20
C PRO A 97 -57.08 -45.26 28.47
N SER A 98 -57.51 -44.11 29.00
CA SER A 98 -58.51 -43.23 28.41
C SER A 98 -58.46 -41.84 29.06
N TYR A 99 -59.02 -40.84 28.36
CA TYR A 99 -59.30 -39.52 28.92
C TYR A 99 -60.82 -39.30 29.08
N PRO A 100 -61.27 -38.54 30.09
CA PRO A 100 -60.47 -37.94 31.18
C PRO A 100 -59.83 -39.00 32.08
N PHE A 101 -58.53 -38.85 32.36
CA PHE A 101 -57.78 -39.81 33.16
C PHE A 101 -57.85 -39.46 34.65
N THR A 102 -58.12 -40.47 35.49
CA THR A 102 -58.05 -40.36 36.96
C THR A 102 -57.21 -41.49 37.50
N GLY A 103 -56.21 -41.17 38.32
CA GLY A 103 -55.32 -42.16 38.91
C GLY A 103 -53.94 -41.59 39.23
N THR A 104 -53.04 -42.46 39.69
CA THR A 104 -51.70 -42.09 40.10
C THR A 104 -50.65 -42.71 39.18
N LYS A 105 -49.66 -41.93 38.77
CA LYS A 105 -48.46 -42.41 38.07
C LYS A 105 -47.20 -42.05 38.84
N THR A 106 -46.21 -42.93 38.79
CA THR A 106 -44.94 -42.76 39.51
C THR A 106 -43.80 -42.76 38.51
N HIS A 107 -42.93 -41.75 38.59
CA HIS A 107 -41.74 -41.61 37.76
C HIS A 107 -40.50 -41.63 38.66
N LEU A 108 -39.53 -42.51 38.37
CA LEU A 108 -38.33 -42.64 39.19
C LEU A 108 -37.25 -41.69 38.67
N LEU A 109 -37.08 -40.56 39.34
CA LEU A 109 -36.04 -39.59 39.02
C LEU A 109 -34.74 -39.98 39.74
N LYS A 110 -33.65 -40.06 38.98
CA LYS A 110 -32.29 -40.30 39.49
C LYS A 110 -31.39 -39.11 39.14
N TRP A 111 -30.43 -38.84 40.02
CA TRP A 111 -29.40 -37.86 39.74
C TRP A 111 -28.04 -38.29 40.25
N GLN A 112 -27.02 -37.72 39.63
CA GLN A 112 -25.65 -37.77 40.06
C GLN A 112 -25.22 -36.40 40.55
N GLN A 113 -24.74 -36.36 41.78
CA GLN A 113 -24.43 -35.10 42.44
C GLN A 113 -23.14 -34.49 41.87
N ALA A 114 -23.19 -33.19 41.57
CA ALA A 114 -22.02 -32.43 41.18
C ALA A 114 -21.08 -32.21 42.37
N THR A 115 -19.79 -32.08 42.10
CA THR A 115 -18.79 -31.75 43.13
C THR A 115 -19.14 -30.41 43.78
N GLY A 116 -19.31 -30.41 45.11
CA GLY A 116 -19.68 -29.23 45.88
C GLY A 116 -21.18 -28.89 45.93
N ALA A 117 -22.05 -29.61 45.21
CA ALA A 117 -23.49 -29.46 45.39
C ALA A 117 -23.92 -30.03 46.76
N THR A 118 -24.74 -29.28 47.48
CA THR A 118 -25.34 -29.70 48.77
C THR A 118 -26.86 -29.80 48.70
N THR A 119 -27.49 -29.33 47.62
CA THR A 119 -28.94 -29.39 47.42
C THR A 119 -29.31 -29.74 45.98
N VAL A 120 -30.48 -30.37 45.82
CA VAL A 120 -31.14 -30.58 44.51
C VAL A 120 -32.51 -29.93 44.54
N THR A 121 -32.79 -29.04 43.59
CA THR A 121 -34.07 -28.33 43.48
C THR A 121 -34.86 -28.86 42.31
N ILE A 122 -36.11 -29.28 42.56
CA ILE A 122 -37.06 -29.73 41.56
C ILE A 122 -38.09 -28.61 41.36
N THR A 123 -38.08 -28.00 40.19
CA THR A 123 -39.06 -27.00 39.74
C THR A 123 -40.10 -27.70 38.89
N TYR A 124 -41.37 -27.44 39.17
CA TYR A 124 -42.50 -28.09 38.53
C TYR A 124 -43.54 -27.07 38.08
N ASN A 125 -44.31 -27.42 37.05
CA ASN A 125 -45.50 -26.69 36.61
C ASN A 125 -46.63 -27.68 36.34
N MET A 126 -47.42 -27.98 37.37
CA MET A 126 -48.46 -28.99 37.30
C MET A 126 -49.70 -28.45 36.58
N PRO A 127 -50.27 -29.19 35.62
CA PRO A 127 -51.53 -28.81 34.98
C PRO A 127 -52.69 -28.83 35.98
N ALA A 128 -53.75 -28.09 35.67
CA ALA A 128 -54.98 -28.11 36.46
C ALA A 128 -55.51 -29.56 36.62
N ASN A 129 -56.08 -29.86 37.78
CA ASN A 129 -56.55 -31.19 38.16
C ASN A 129 -55.44 -32.27 38.24
N SER A 130 -54.21 -31.86 38.52
CA SER A 130 -53.13 -32.78 38.91
C SER A 130 -52.39 -32.25 40.13
N SER A 131 -51.72 -33.14 40.85
CA SER A 131 -50.83 -32.76 41.94
C SER A 131 -49.60 -33.67 42.01
N LEU A 132 -48.46 -33.09 42.43
CA LEU A 132 -47.17 -33.78 42.53
C LEU A 132 -46.82 -34.07 44.00
N ARG A 133 -46.41 -35.29 44.29
CA ARG A 133 -45.78 -35.68 45.55
C ARG A 133 -44.35 -36.15 45.26
N ILE A 134 -43.39 -35.66 46.04
CA ILE A 134 -41.98 -36.07 45.94
C ILE A 134 -41.68 -36.96 47.15
N GLN A 135 -41.33 -38.21 46.87
CA GLN A 135 -41.14 -39.23 47.90
C GLN A 135 -39.79 -39.94 47.73
N ASP A 136 -39.09 -40.27 48.80
CA ASP A 136 -37.94 -41.16 48.72
C ASP A 136 -38.33 -42.56 48.22
N THR A 137 -37.34 -43.31 47.72
CA THR A 137 -37.54 -44.64 47.14
C THR A 137 -37.79 -45.74 48.19
N PHE A 138 -37.71 -45.45 49.48
CA PHE A 138 -38.03 -46.35 50.60
C PHE A 138 -39.47 -46.18 51.10
N GLY A 139 -40.32 -45.46 50.36
CA GLY A 139 -41.74 -45.32 50.67
C GLY A 139 -42.07 -44.16 51.61
N GLY A 140 -41.18 -43.16 51.74
CA GLY A 140 -41.45 -41.92 52.46
C GLY A 140 -40.85 -41.68 53.86
N PRO A 141 -40.08 -42.59 54.50
CA PRO A 141 -39.46 -42.30 55.81
C PRO A 141 -38.40 -41.19 55.80
N ILE A 142 -37.78 -40.91 54.65
CA ILE A 142 -36.67 -39.94 54.51
C ILE A 142 -37.17 -38.62 53.89
N LEU A 143 -38.08 -38.71 52.93
CA LEU A 143 -38.66 -37.59 52.23
C LEU A 143 -40.06 -37.96 51.74
N ASN A 144 -41.07 -37.19 52.11
CA ASN A 144 -42.44 -37.35 51.60
C ASN A 144 -43.16 -36.00 51.67
N VAL A 145 -43.14 -35.25 50.57
CA VAL A 145 -43.62 -33.87 50.51
C VAL A 145 -44.59 -33.65 49.35
N GLY A 146 -45.50 -32.69 49.51
CA GLY A 146 -46.65 -32.48 48.63
C GLY A 146 -47.97 -32.89 49.32
N PRO A 147 -49.10 -32.90 48.58
CA PRO A 147 -49.23 -32.67 47.15
C PRO A 147 -49.00 -31.19 46.76
N PHE A 148 -48.26 -30.98 45.69
CA PHE A 148 -48.01 -29.67 45.09
C PHE A 148 -48.89 -29.48 43.85
N THR A 149 -49.48 -28.29 43.69
CA THR A 149 -50.30 -27.91 42.54
C THR A 149 -49.78 -26.62 41.89
N GLY A 150 -50.16 -26.36 40.65
CA GLY A 150 -49.67 -25.19 39.89
C GLY A 150 -48.16 -25.22 39.68
N SER A 151 -47.55 -24.04 39.54
CA SER A 151 -46.11 -23.89 39.41
C SER A 151 -45.41 -23.64 40.75
N GLY A 152 -44.22 -24.22 40.92
CA GLY A 152 -43.45 -24.08 42.15
C GLY A 152 -42.11 -24.80 42.09
N SER A 153 -41.41 -24.83 43.21
CA SER A 153 -40.17 -25.61 43.34
C SER A 153 -40.02 -26.16 44.76
N TYR A 154 -39.32 -27.29 44.88
CA TYR A 154 -38.97 -27.92 46.14
C TYR A 154 -37.48 -28.27 46.17
N THR A 155 -36.78 -27.88 47.23
CA THR A 155 -35.34 -28.12 47.40
C THR A 155 -35.10 -29.25 48.40
N ILE A 156 -34.43 -30.30 47.93
CA ILE A 156 -33.94 -31.43 48.72
C ILE A 156 -32.55 -31.09 49.24
N THR A 157 -32.37 -31.13 50.56
CA THR A 157 -31.10 -30.82 51.24
C THR A 157 -30.36 -32.07 51.74
N ASN A 158 -30.98 -33.25 51.65
CA ASN A 158 -30.36 -34.51 52.05
C ASN A 158 -29.47 -35.06 50.92
N THR A 159 -28.16 -34.87 51.06
CA THR A 159 -27.15 -35.30 50.07
C THR A 159 -26.97 -36.82 49.95
N SER A 160 -27.60 -37.61 50.82
CA SER A 160 -27.56 -39.08 50.72
C SER A 160 -28.58 -39.63 49.73
N LEU A 161 -29.57 -38.81 49.35
CA LEU A 161 -30.53 -39.18 48.30
C LEU A 161 -29.90 -38.93 46.93
N THR A 162 -29.96 -39.95 46.07
CA THR A 162 -29.60 -39.86 44.65
C THR A 162 -30.77 -40.20 43.73
N SER A 163 -31.94 -40.44 44.32
CA SER A 163 -33.17 -40.75 43.60
C SER A 163 -34.42 -40.47 44.44
N VAL A 164 -35.52 -40.15 43.76
CA VAL A 164 -36.86 -39.98 44.34
C VAL A 164 -37.93 -40.47 43.38
N ASN A 165 -39.07 -40.85 43.94
CA ASN A 165 -40.30 -41.05 43.20
C ASN A 165 -41.04 -39.71 43.06
N LEU A 166 -41.31 -39.30 41.83
CA LEU A 166 -42.28 -38.26 41.50
C LEU A 166 -43.62 -38.94 41.28
N ILE A 167 -44.50 -38.80 42.26
CA ILE A 167 -45.83 -39.43 42.26
C ILE A 167 -46.83 -38.35 41.85
N VAL A 168 -47.37 -38.47 40.64
CA VAL A 168 -48.38 -37.54 40.12
C VAL A 168 -49.76 -38.15 40.26
N GLU A 169 -50.64 -37.44 40.96
CA GLU A 169 -52.05 -37.79 41.09
C GLU A 169 -52.87 -36.91 40.13
N TYR A 170 -53.67 -37.57 39.28
CA TYR A 170 -54.52 -36.95 38.28
C TYR A 170 -56.00 -37.13 38.64
N SER A 171 -56.80 -36.07 38.52
CA SER A 171 -58.23 -36.07 38.83
C SER A 171 -59.04 -35.62 37.60
N ALA A 172 -59.51 -36.55 36.79
CA ALA A 172 -60.25 -36.27 35.55
C ALA A 172 -59.50 -35.30 34.61
N ILE A 173 -58.20 -35.52 34.41
CA ILE A 173 -57.38 -34.68 33.52
C ILE A 173 -57.69 -35.00 32.06
N ASN A 174 -57.76 -33.97 31.21
CA ASN A 174 -57.87 -34.09 29.76
C ASN A 174 -56.61 -33.53 29.09
N PRO A 175 -56.23 -34.02 27.89
CA PRO A 175 -55.18 -33.38 27.09
C PRO A 175 -55.53 -31.91 26.79
N PRO A 176 -54.55 -31.02 26.64
CA PRO A 176 -54.79 -29.65 26.17
C PRO A 176 -55.51 -29.70 24.83
N VAL A 177 -56.60 -28.94 24.68
CA VAL A 177 -57.30 -28.82 23.38
C VAL A 177 -56.35 -28.23 22.34
N SER A 178 -56.04 -29.02 21.31
CA SER A 178 -55.11 -28.67 20.23
C SER A 178 -55.71 -27.62 19.27
N GLY A 179 -54.98 -26.52 19.05
CA GLY A 179 -55.35 -25.38 18.20
C GLY A 179 -54.58 -25.33 16.86
N PRO A 180 -54.80 -24.28 16.02
CA PRO A 180 -54.03 -24.08 14.79
C PRO A 180 -52.58 -23.65 15.06
N ILE A 181 -51.65 -23.95 14.14
CA ILE A 181 -50.23 -23.54 14.21
C ILE A 181 -49.88 -22.75 12.95
N PHE A 182 -49.21 -21.60 13.08
CA PHE A 182 -48.77 -20.78 11.94
C PHE A 182 -47.29 -21.04 11.60
N ASN A 183 -47.01 -21.53 10.40
CA ASN A 183 -45.65 -21.69 9.88
C ASN A 183 -45.53 -21.00 8.52
N ILE A 184 -44.46 -20.22 8.30
CA ILE A 184 -44.21 -19.52 7.03
C ILE A 184 -42.91 -19.99 6.37
N SER A 185 -42.94 -20.14 5.04
CA SER A 185 -41.80 -20.58 4.23
C SER A 185 -41.59 -19.65 3.03
N PRO A 186 -40.37 -19.15 2.78
CA PRO A 186 -39.16 -19.38 3.58
C PRO A 186 -39.24 -18.72 4.96
N SER A 187 -38.44 -19.19 5.93
CA SER A 187 -38.40 -18.64 7.29
C SER A 187 -37.49 -17.43 7.44
N SER A 188 -36.56 -17.23 6.50
CA SER A 188 -35.72 -16.03 6.38
C SER A 188 -36.43 -14.92 5.60
N PRO A 189 -36.07 -13.63 5.78
CA PRO A 189 -36.63 -12.54 4.99
C PRO A 189 -36.61 -12.82 3.49
N LEU A 190 -37.74 -12.58 2.82
CA LEU A 190 -37.85 -12.76 1.37
C LEU A 190 -37.17 -11.60 0.65
N THR A 191 -36.36 -11.89 -0.39
CA THR A 191 -35.79 -10.85 -1.25
C THR A 191 -36.32 -11.02 -2.66
N ILE A 192 -36.99 -9.98 -3.17
CA ILE A 192 -37.47 -9.90 -4.56
C ILE A 192 -36.32 -9.33 -5.42
N PRO A 193 -36.05 -9.87 -6.63
CA PRO A 193 -35.00 -9.37 -7.50
C PRO A 193 -35.11 -7.86 -7.79
N PRO A 194 -34.00 -7.17 -8.10
CA PRO A 194 -34.03 -5.78 -8.52
C PRO A 194 -35.06 -5.55 -9.63
N THR A 195 -35.92 -4.55 -9.44
CA THR A 195 -37.08 -4.30 -10.30
C THR A 195 -37.05 -2.87 -10.78
N ALA A 196 -37.13 -2.65 -12.10
CA ALA A 196 -37.09 -1.31 -12.68
C ALA A 196 -38.22 -0.43 -12.11
N VAL A 197 -37.92 0.84 -11.80
CA VAL A 197 -38.92 1.79 -11.29
C VAL A 197 -40.11 1.87 -12.26
N GLY A 198 -41.33 1.71 -11.71
CA GLY A 198 -42.58 1.66 -12.47
C GLY A 198 -42.94 0.28 -13.07
N SER A 199 -42.08 -0.73 -12.93
CA SER A 199 -42.37 -2.13 -13.27
C SER A 199 -42.66 -2.96 -12.01
N SER A 200 -43.13 -4.20 -12.19
CA SER A 200 -43.46 -5.10 -11.07
C SER A 200 -42.74 -6.44 -11.17
N ASN A 201 -42.36 -7.01 -10.02
CA ASN A 201 -41.87 -8.38 -9.90
C ASN A 201 -42.50 -9.05 -8.67
N SER A 202 -42.64 -10.38 -8.68
CA SER A 202 -43.34 -11.11 -7.63
C SER A 202 -42.57 -12.31 -7.14
N ALA A 203 -42.80 -12.67 -5.88
CA ALA A 203 -42.28 -13.89 -5.27
C ALA A 203 -43.33 -14.50 -4.34
N ASN A 204 -43.24 -15.82 -4.14
CA ASN A 204 -44.22 -16.57 -3.36
C ASN A 204 -43.74 -16.76 -1.92
N VAL A 205 -44.68 -16.69 -0.98
CA VAL A 205 -44.51 -17.15 0.40
C VAL A 205 -45.62 -18.14 0.74
N THR A 206 -45.28 -19.23 1.40
CA THR A 206 -46.25 -20.29 1.73
C THR A 206 -46.49 -20.31 3.23
N VAL A 207 -47.75 -20.21 3.65
CA VAL A 207 -48.15 -20.43 5.04
C VAL A 207 -48.73 -21.83 5.17
N SER A 208 -48.31 -22.59 6.18
CA SER A 208 -48.80 -23.94 6.46
C SER A 208 -49.34 -24.03 7.88
N ASN A 209 -50.38 -24.83 8.04
CA ASN A 209 -51.02 -25.11 9.31
C ASN A 209 -50.72 -26.56 9.72
N THR A 210 -49.81 -26.74 10.67
CA THR A 210 -49.47 -28.08 11.22
C THR A 210 -50.27 -28.42 12.47
N GLY A 211 -51.19 -27.55 12.90
CA GLY A 211 -52.09 -27.79 14.02
C GLY A 211 -53.31 -28.63 13.64
N THR A 212 -54.15 -28.95 14.61
CA THR A 212 -55.32 -29.84 14.41
C THR A 212 -56.64 -29.09 14.21
N ALA A 213 -56.63 -27.75 14.26
CA ALA A 213 -57.79 -26.90 14.00
C ALA A 213 -57.49 -25.94 12.83
N ALA A 214 -58.52 -25.34 12.23
CA ALA A 214 -58.35 -24.42 11.09
C ALA A 214 -57.62 -23.12 11.50
N LEU A 215 -56.63 -22.72 10.72
CA LEU A 215 -55.90 -21.47 10.86
C LEU A 215 -56.59 -20.38 10.05
N ASP A 216 -57.22 -19.43 10.72
CA ASP A 216 -57.91 -18.30 10.10
C ASP A 216 -57.00 -17.08 10.09
N ILE A 217 -56.53 -16.67 8.90
CA ILE A 217 -55.82 -15.41 8.67
C ILE A 217 -56.85 -14.36 8.28
N THR A 218 -57.13 -13.45 9.22
CA THR A 218 -58.18 -12.42 9.09
C THR A 218 -57.74 -11.21 8.28
N SER A 219 -56.45 -10.85 8.33
CA SER A 219 -55.89 -9.77 7.51
C SER A 219 -54.38 -9.89 7.35
N ILE A 220 -53.89 -9.35 6.24
CA ILE A 220 -52.47 -9.16 5.98
C ILE A 220 -52.25 -7.72 5.53
N THR A 221 -51.37 -6.98 6.22
CA THR A 221 -51.02 -5.59 5.88
C THR A 221 -49.55 -5.47 5.53
N SER A 222 -49.21 -4.50 4.68
CA SER A 222 -47.84 -4.16 4.29
C SER A 222 -47.50 -2.77 4.83
N SER A 223 -46.32 -2.61 5.45
CA SER A 223 -45.86 -1.32 5.94
C SER A 223 -45.37 -0.38 4.83
N ASN A 224 -45.20 -0.89 3.60
CA ASN A 224 -44.78 -0.13 2.44
C ASN A 224 -45.71 -0.42 1.25
N PRO A 225 -46.40 0.59 0.68
CA PRO A 225 -47.37 0.40 -0.40
C PRO A 225 -46.74 -0.09 -1.72
N GLU A 226 -45.42 0.03 -1.88
CA GLU A 226 -44.71 -0.56 -3.03
C GLU A 226 -44.69 -2.09 -3.00
N PHE A 227 -45.07 -2.71 -1.86
CA PHE A 227 -45.24 -4.15 -1.73
C PHE A 227 -46.70 -4.49 -1.45
N THR A 228 -47.30 -5.28 -2.33
CA THR A 228 -48.67 -5.80 -2.19
C THR A 228 -48.65 -7.31 -2.03
N ILE A 229 -49.68 -7.87 -1.39
CA ILE A 229 -49.80 -9.32 -1.15
C ILE A 229 -51.21 -9.79 -1.50
N ALA A 230 -51.32 -10.96 -2.13
CA ALA A 230 -52.60 -11.60 -2.46
C ALA A 230 -52.56 -13.12 -2.23
N PRO A 231 -53.62 -13.73 -1.66
CA PRO A 231 -54.80 -13.09 -1.07
C PRO A 231 -54.47 -12.33 0.23
N THR A 232 -55.36 -11.45 0.72
CA THR A 232 -55.15 -10.68 1.97
C THR A 232 -55.74 -11.32 3.22
N SER A 233 -56.43 -12.45 3.06
CA SER A 233 -56.98 -13.30 4.11
C SER A 233 -57.10 -14.73 3.57
N ALA A 234 -57.12 -15.72 4.45
CA ALA A 234 -57.30 -17.14 4.08
C ALA A 234 -57.68 -17.98 5.31
N THR A 235 -58.46 -19.04 5.09
CA THR A 235 -58.65 -20.11 6.07
C THR A 235 -57.90 -21.34 5.59
N ILE A 236 -56.94 -21.80 6.40
CA ILE A 236 -56.06 -22.94 6.09
C ILE A 236 -56.50 -24.12 6.97
N PRO A 237 -57.06 -25.20 6.40
CA PRO A 237 -57.44 -26.39 7.17
C PRO A 237 -56.27 -26.99 7.96
N ALA A 238 -56.59 -27.84 8.95
CA ALA A 238 -55.58 -28.63 9.65
C ALA A 238 -54.74 -29.42 8.64
N SER A 239 -53.42 -29.44 8.84
CA SER A 239 -52.43 -30.02 7.92
C SER A 239 -52.39 -29.39 6.50
N GLY A 240 -53.08 -28.28 6.27
CA GLY A 240 -53.16 -27.58 4.99
C GLY A 240 -52.08 -26.50 4.79
N ASN A 241 -52.01 -25.93 3.58
CA ASN A 241 -51.18 -24.77 3.28
C ASN A 241 -51.87 -23.80 2.30
N GLN A 242 -51.38 -22.57 2.25
CA GLN A 242 -51.81 -21.52 1.32
C GLN A 242 -50.58 -20.77 0.80
N VAL A 243 -50.53 -20.57 -0.52
CA VAL A 243 -49.52 -19.73 -1.17
C VAL A 243 -50.04 -18.29 -1.28
N PHE A 244 -49.20 -17.35 -0.90
CA PHE A 244 -49.40 -15.91 -1.04
C PHE A 244 -48.38 -15.36 -2.02
N VAL A 245 -48.83 -14.51 -2.94
CA VAL A 245 -47.97 -13.84 -3.92
C VAL A 245 -47.68 -12.44 -3.41
N VAL A 246 -46.40 -12.14 -3.15
CA VAL A 246 -45.92 -10.80 -2.81
C VAL A 246 -45.44 -10.13 -4.09
N THR A 247 -45.97 -8.95 -4.40
CA THR A 247 -45.62 -8.16 -5.59
C THR A 247 -44.97 -6.85 -5.19
N PHE A 248 -43.80 -6.57 -5.76
CA PHE A 248 -43.04 -5.34 -5.56
C PHE A 248 -43.08 -4.46 -6.80
N THR A 249 -43.52 -3.21 -6.64
CA THR A 249 -43.61 -2.17 -7.67
C THR A 249 -42.94 -0.88 -7.18
N PRO A 250 -41.61 -0.74 -7.35
CA PRO A 250 -40.88 0.43 -6.85
C PRO A 250 -41.26 1.71 -7.59
N THR A 251 -41.41 2.81 -6.84
CA THR A 251 -41.65 4.16 -7.40
C THR A 251 -40.40 5.04 -7.45
N SER A 252 -39.31 4.59 -6.81
CA SER A 252 -38.03 5.28 -6.76
C SER A 252 -36.87 4.30 -6.62
N LEU A 253 -35.67 4.75 -6.97
CA LEU A 253 -34.45 3.94 -6.92
C LEU A 253 -34.03 3.57 -5.50
N GLY A 254 -33.24 2.51 -5.39
CA GLY A 254 -32.58 2.08 -4.17
C GLY A 254 -33.32 0.99 -3.38
N ASN A 255 -32.76 0.62 -2.23
CA ASN A 255 -33.27 -0.47 -1.40
C ASN A 255 -34.62 -0.10 -0.76
N LYS A 256 -35.57 -1.03 -0.81
CA LYS A 256 -36.90 -0.91 -0.23
C LYS A 256 -37.17 -2.13 0.66
N THR A 257 -37.79 -1.90 1.80
CA THR A 257 -38.16 -2.96 2.74
C THR A 257 -39.61 -2.78 3.17
N THR A 258 -40.30 -3.90 3.43
CA THR A 258 -41.62 -3.92 4.06
C THR A 258 -41.69 -4.98 5.14
N ASN A 259 -42.54 -4.73 6.13
CA ASN A 259 -43.01 -5.71 7.09
C ASN A 259 -44.44 -6.13 6.69
N LEU A 260 -44.62 -7.40 6.34
CA LEU A 260 -45.94 -8.01 6.16
C LEU A 260 -46.44 -8.52 7.51
N VAL A 261 -47.59 -8.03 7.97
CA VAL A 261 -48.17 -8.41 9.27
C VAL A 261 -49.40 -9.29 9.07
N PHE A 262 -49.30 -10.55 9.49
CA PHE A 262 -50.36 -11.56 9.41
C PHE A 262 -51.14 -11.62 10.73
N THR A 263 -52.44 -11.31 10.70
CA THR A 263 -53.32 -11.42 11.88
C THR A 263 -54.13 -12.72 11.81
N HIS A 264 -53.92 -13.65 12.73
CA HIS A 264 -54.53 -14.98 12.72
C HIS A 264 -55.02 -15.49 14.09
N ASN A 265 -55.68 -16.65 14.13
CA ASN A 265 -56.24 -17.27 15.35
C ASN A 265 -55.28 -18.24 16.09
N ALA A 266 -54.10 -18.56 15.53
CA ALA A 266 -53.07 -19.34 16.23
C ALA A 266 -52.31 -18.53 17.30
N SER A 267 -51.69 -19.23 18.26
CA SER A 267 -50.83 -18.63 19.29
C SER A 267 -49.66 -17.85 18.68
N GLY A 268 -49.37 -16.65 19.20
CA GLY A 268 -48.31 -15.77 18.68
C GLY A 268 -48.77 -14.77 17.62
N SER A 269 -50.07 -14.71 17.33
CA SER A 269 -50.66 -13.67 16.49
C SER A 269 -50.57 -12.27 17.11
N PRO A 270 -50.30 -11.20 16.34
CA PRO A 270 -49.97 -11.22 14.91
C PRO A 270 -48.50 -11.60 14.63
N THR A 271 -48.24 -12.20 13.47
CA THR A 271 -46.88 -12.57 13.02
C THR A 271 -46.36 -11.58 11.98
N THR A 272 -45.11 -11.12 12.11
CA THR A 272 -44.47 -10.19 11.16
C THR A 272 -43.43 -10.91 10.28
N TYR A 273 -43.44 -10.64 8.97
CA TYR A 273 -42.51 -11.21 7.99
C TYR A 273 -41.88 -10.13 7.11
N VAL A 274 -40.55 -10.11 7.04
CA VAL A 274 -39.80 -9.06 6.33
C VAL A 274 -39.63 -9.41 4.86
N VAL A 275 -39.88 -8.45 3.98
CA VAL A 275 -39.60 -8.55 2.53
C VAL A 275 -38.74 -7.38 2.07
N ASN A 276 -37.70 -7.67 1.31
CA ASN A 276 -36.77 -6.71 0.72
C ASN A 276 -36.88 -6.70 -0.80
N GLY A 277 -36.65 -5.54 -1.41
CA GLY A 277 -36.56 -5.33 -2.85
C GLY A 277 -35.66 -4.15 -3.19
N VAL A 278 -35.25 -4.00 -4.45
CA VAL A 278 -34.44 -2.87 -4.92
C VAL A 278 -35.13 -2.24 -6.11
N GLY A 279 -35.46 -0.95 -6.01
CA GLY A 279 -35.85 -0.13 -7.15
C GLY A 279 -34.62 0.11 -8.04
N ALA A 280 -34.63 -0.48 -9.22
CA ALA A 280 -33.54 -0.46 -10.19
C ALA A 280 -33.80 0.56 -11.31
N ASP A 281 -32.74 1.00 -11.98
CA ASP A 281 -32.86 1.82 -13.19
C ASP A 281 -33.45 1.01 -14.34
N ALA A 282 -34.21 1.66 -15.24
CA ALA A 282 -34.72 1.04 -16.45
C ALA A 282 -33.62 0.64 -17.46
N GLY A 283 -32.39 1.14 -17.27
CA GLY A 283 -31.20 0.87 -18.07
C GLY A 283 -30.00 1.66 -17.52
N PRO A 284 -28.79 1.49 -18.07
CA PRO A 284 -27.63 2.29 -17.64
C PRO A 284 -27.81 3.77 -18.01
N THR A 285 -27.19 4.67 -17.22
CA THR A 285 -27.29 6.11 -17.43
C THR A 285 -25.95 6.66 -17.94
N PHE A 286 -25.91 7.08 -19.20
CA PHE A 286 -24.72 7.68 -19.82
C PHE A 286 -24.52 9.12 -19.35
N SER A 287 -23.28 9.47 -19.02
CA SER A 287 -22.84 10.85 -18.86
C SER A 287 -21.40 10.99 -19.35
N VAL A 288 -21.05 12.14 -19.90
CA VAL A 288 -19.70 12.41 -20.43
C VAL A 288 -19.21 13.78 -19.96
N THR A 289 -17.94 13.87 -19.60
CA THR A 289 -17.30 15.13 -19.20
C THR A 289 -15.87 15.22 -19.74
N PRO A 290 -15.49 16.33 -20.40
CA PRO A 290 -16.34 17.45 -20.83
C PRO A 290 -17.28 17.09 -21.99
N THR A 291 -18.34 17.88 -22.22
CA THR A 291 -19.31 17.72 -23.33
C THR A 291 -18.84 18.34 -24.64
N SER A 292 -17.74 19.09 -24.61
CA SER A 292 -17.02 19.58 -25.80
C SER A 292 -15.51 19.54 -25.59
N LEU A 293 -14.78 19.31 -26.68
CA LEU A 293 -13.32 19.39 -26.74
C LEU A 293 -12.91 20.43 -27.78
N THR A 294 -12.00 21.32 -27.40
CA THR A 294 -11.43 22.32 -28.32
C THR A 294 -9.93 22.07 -28.48
N PHE A 295 -9.49 21.78 -29.70
CA PHE A 295 -8.10 21.52 -30.05
C PHE A 295 -7.53 22.71 -30.80
N ASN A 296 -6.35 23.16 -30.39
CA ASN A 296 -5.57 24.15 -31.11
C ASN A 296 -4.18 23.57 -31.33
N THR A 297 -3.73 23.51 -32.56
CA THR A 297 -2.42 22.97 -32.91
C THR A 297 -1.89 23.61 -34.19
N ASN A 298 -0.67 23.25 -34.58
CA ASN A 298 -0.13 23.60 -35.90
C ASN A 298 -0.45 22.50 -36.89
N GLN A 299 -0.53 22.87 -38.17
CA GLN A 299 -0.58 21.90 -39.25
C GLN A 299 0.52 20.83 -39.08
N GLY A 300 0.13 19.56 -39.10
CA GLY A 300 1.00 18.39 -38.99
C GLY A 300 1.31 17.94 -37.56
N VAL A 301 0.89 18.67 -36.51
CA VAL A 301 1.19 18.34 -35.12
C VAL A 301 -0.06 17.75 -34.43
N PRO A 302 -0.05 16.46 -34.05
CA PRO A 302 -1.19 15.84 -33.38
C PRO A 302 -1.33 16.33 -31.92
N VAL A 303 -2.56 16.53 -31.46
CA VAL A 303 -2.88 16.87 -30.06
C VAL A 303 -3.96 15.94 -29.53
N THR A 304 -3.76 15.41 -28.32
CA THR A 304 -4.71 14.51 -27.65
C THR A 304 -5.35 15.18 -26.45
N GLN A 305 -6.66 15.02 -26.31
CA GLN A 305 -7.44 15.39 -25.12
C GLN A 305 -8.36 14.25 -24.73
N ASN A 306 -8.78 14.23 -23.47
CA ASN A 306 -9.56 13.12 -22.91
C ASN A 306 -11.00 13.55 -22.61
N VAL A 307 -11.93 12.63 -22.82
CA VAL A 307 -13.26 12.68 -22.21
C VAL A 307 -13.43 11.48 -21.29
N THR A 308 -14.13 11.68 -20.19
CA THR A 308 -14.49 10.62 -19.26
C THR A 308 -15.97 10.33 -19.41
N VAL A 309 -16.31 9.08 -19.70
CA VAL A 309 -17.69 8.60 -19.69
C VAL A 309 -17.95 7.92 -18.36
N THR A 310 -19.04 8.27 -17.69
CA THR A 310 -19.45 7.70 -16.40
C THR A 310 -20.85 7.09 -16.54
N ASN A 311 -21.00 5.87 -16.02
CA ASN A 311 -22.28 5.21 -15.87
C ASN A 311 -22.88 5.58 -14.50
N ASN A 312 -23.80 6.55 -14.47
CA ASN A 312 -24.46 6.98 -13.24
C ASN A 312 -25.57 6.02 -12.78
N GLY A 313 -25.84 4.95 -13.53
CA GLY A 313 -26.79 3.91 -13.13
C GLY A 313 -26.28 3.09 -11.95
N LEU A 314 -27.21 2.58 -11.15
CA LEU A 314 -26.98 1.83 -9.90
C LEU A 314 -26.89 0.32 -10.11
N THR A 315 -27.52 -0.22 -11.16
CA THR A 315 -27.67 -1.69 -11.31
C THR A 315 -27.18 -2.23 -12.65
N ASN A 316 -27.29 -1.48 -13.75
CA ASN A 316 -26.99 -1.97 -15.10
C ASN A 316 -25.64 -1.45 -15.60
N ALA A 317 -24.84 -2.31 -16.24
CA ALA A 317 -23.61 -1.89 -16.91
C ALA A 317 -23.91 -1.16 -18.22
N LEU A 318 -23.15 -0.09 -18.48
CA LEU A 318 -23.17 0.68 -19.71
C LEU A 318 -22.20 0.06 -20.71
N ALA A 319 -22.75 -0.62 -21.71
CA ALA A 319 -21.99 -1.22 -22.80
C ALA A 319 -21.94 -0.25 -23.99
N ILE A 320 -20.79 0.35 -24.21
CA ILE A 320 -20.48 1.19 -25.38
C ILE A 320 -20.04 0.27 -26.51
N SER A 321 -20.91 0.12 -27.51
CA SER A 321 -20.70 -0.77 -28.65
C SER A 321 -19.75 -0.16 -29.69
N SER A 322 -19.77 1.16 -29.86
CA SER A 322 -18.84 1.86 -30.73
C SER A 322 -18.68 3.33 -30.34
N VAL A 323 -17.50 3.87 -30.61
CA VAL A 323 -17.19 5.30 -30.58
C VAL A 323 -16.61 5.70 -31.93
N THR A 324 -17.24 6.66 -32.60
CA THR A 324 -16.87 7.07 -33.96
C THR A 324 -16.64 8.57 -34.07
N THR A 325 -15.74 8.97 -34.97
CA THR A 325 -15.44 10.36 -35.31
C THR A 325 -14.88 10.44 -36.74
N SER A 326 -14.77 11.64 -37.32
CA SER A 326 -14.25 11.87 -38.67
C SER A 326 -12.81 12.41 -38.64
N LEU A 327 -12.04 12.15 -39.70
CA LEU A 327 -10.74 12.83 -39.87
C LEU A 327 -10.92 14.35 -39.82
N PRO A 328 -9.95 15.10 -39.25
CA PRO A 328 -8.65 14.64 -38.74
C PRO A 328 -8.65 14.12 -37.29
N TYR A 329 -9.81 13.78 -36.71
CA TYR A 329 -9.91 13.21 -35.37
C TYR A 329 -9.81 11.68 -35.35
N SER A 330 -9.37 11.14 -34.22
CA SER A 330 -9.35 9.71 -33.90
C SER A 330 -9.61 9.50 -32.40
N VAL A 331 -10.03 8.31 -31.98
CA VAL A 331 -10.35 8.01 -30.57
C VAL A 331 -9.87 6.63 -30.15
N SER A 332 -9.45 6.48 -28.89
CA SER A 332 -9.12 5.20 -28.25
C SER A 332 -9.54 5.19 -26.76
N PRO A 333 -10.13 4.10 -26.24
CA PRO A 333 -10.60 2.93 -26.97
C PRO A 333 -11.83 3.25 -27.83
N THR A 334 -12.25 2.34 -28.73
CA THR A 334 -13.46 2.52 -29.56
C THR A 334 -14.70 1.82 -29.02
N SER A 335 -14.59 1.14 -27.88
CA SER A 335 -15.68 0.48 -27.15
C SER A 335 -15.28 0.32 -25.69
N ALA A 336 -16.26 0.12 -24.81
CA ALA A 336 -16.02 -0.13 -23.39
C ALA A 336 -17.24 -0.78 -22.73
N ASN A 337 -17.03 -1.45 -21.60
CA ASN A 337 -18.09 -1.91 -20.72
C ASN A 337 -17.88 -1.32 -19.33
N ILE A 338 -18.75 -0.40 -18.93
CA ILE A 338 -18.60 0.41 -17.72
C ILE A 338 -19.60 -0.10 -16.67
N PRO A 339 -19.14 -0.65 -15.52
CA PRO A 339 -20.05 -1.15 -14.48
C PRO A 339 -20.91 -0.02 -13.89
N ALA A 340 -21.95 -0.36 -13.15
CA ALA A 340 -22.76 0.62 -12.41
C ALA A 340 -21.87 1.47 -11.49
N GLY A 341 -22.01 2.80 -11.55
CA GLY A 341 -21.17 3.77 -10.84
C GLY A 341 -19.73 3.90 -11.36
N GLY A 342 -19.34 3.18 -12.42
CA GLY A 342 -17.98 3.19 -12.98
C GLY A 342 -17.76 4.30 -14.01
N SER A 343 -16.49 4.50 -14.38
CA SER A 343 -16.06 5.45 -15.42
C SER A 343 -15.00 4.86 -16.35
N GLN A 344 -14.92 5.36 -17.59
CA GLN A 344 -13.89 5.04 -18.58
C GLN A 344 -13.40 6.31 -19.28
N VAL A 345 -12.08 6.43 -19.44
CA VAL A 345 -11.45 7.53 -20.18
C VAL A 345 -11.31 7.14 -21.65
N PHE A 346 -11.65 8.07 -22.54
CA PHE A 346 -11.46 7.99 -23.98
C PHE A 346 -10.54 9.13 -24.43
N ALA A 347 -9.41 8.76 -25.01
CA ALA A 347 -8.43 9.69 -25.57
C ALA A 347 -8.79 10.02 -27.01
N VAL A 348 -9.02 11.30 -27.30
CA VAL A 348 -9.37 11.85 -28.61
C VAL A 348 -8.17 12.61 -29.16
N THR A 349 -7.67 12.22 -30.33
CA THR A 349 -6.50 12.82 -30.97
C THR A 349 -6.89 13.55 -32.24
N PHE A 350 -6.54 14.83 -32.34
CA PHE A 350 -6.69 15.71 -33.50
C PHE A 350 -5.36 15.82 -34.27
N SER A 351 -5.33 15.39 -35.54
CA SER A 351 -4.12 15.30 -36.38
C SER A 351 -4.29 16.04 -37.73
N PRO A 352 -4.35 17.38 -37.74
CA PRO A 352 -4.64 18.14 -38.95
C PRO A 352 -3.46 18.12 -39.94
N THR A 353 -3.73 17.90 -41.22
CA THR A 353 -2.70 17.93 -42.29
C THR A 353 -2.66 19.25 -43.05
N THR A 354 -3.65 20.12 -42.86
CA THR A 354 -3.72 21.49 -43.40
C THR A 354 -4.07 22.48 -42.30
N GLY A 355 -3.70 23.75 -42.46
CA GLY A 355 -4.22 24.83 -41.62
C GLY A 355 -5.70 25.11 -41.91
N GLY A 356 -6.46 25.54 -40.90
CA GLY A 356 -7.90 25.82 -41.00
C GLY A 356 -8.68 25.47 -39.73
N SER A 357 -10.01 25.61 -39.78
CA SER A 357 -10.92 25.16 -38.73
C SER A 357 -11.60 23.84 -39.13
N PHE A 358 -11.71 22.92 -38.18
CA PHE A 358 -12.18 21.56 -38.33
C PHE A 358 -13.27 21.28 -37.27
N PRO A 359 -14.54 21.59 -37.54
CA PRO A 359 -15.62 21.12 -36.68
C PRO A 359 -15.74 19.59 -36.76
N GLY A 360 -16.16 18.94 -35.67
CA GLY A 360 -16.34 17.51 -35.61
C GLY A 360 -17.26 17.07 -34.48
N SER A 361 -17.52 15.77 -34.41
CA SER A 361 -18.27 15.16 -33.33
C SER A 361 -17.67 13.80 -32.97
N LEU A 362 -17.73 13.44 -31.70
CA LEU A 362 -17.43 12.12 -31.18
C LEU A 362 -18.74 11.47 -30.74
N VAL A 363 -19.14 10.39 -31.40
CA VAL A 363 -20.44 9.76 -31.20
C VAL A 363 -20.27 8.42 -30.50
N PHE A 364 -20.93 8.25 -29.35
CA PHE A 364 -20.99 7.04 -28.54
C PHE A 364 -22.29 6.30 -28.81
N THR A 365 -22.19 5.06 -29.29
CA THR A 365 -23.34 4.13 -29.38
C THR A 365 -23.29 3.18 -28.19
N HIS A 366 -24.38 3.05 -27.43
CA HIS A 366 -24.44 2.23 -26.21
C HIS A 366 -25.83 1.66 -25.95
N ASN A 367 -25.95 0.82 -24.92
CA ASN A 367 -27.21 0.17 -24.49
C ASN A 367 -28.08 1.03 -23.55
N GLY A 368 -27.81 2.33 -23.42
CA GLY A 368 -28.59 3.26 -22.59
C GLY A 368 -29.75 3.87 -23.37
N THR A 369 -30.76 4.39 -22.67
CA THR A 369 -31.98 4.95 -23.30
C THR A 369 -31.75 6.21 -24.13
N THR A 370 -30.65 6.93 -23.89
CA THR A 370 -30.26 8.16 -24.61
C THR A 370 -29.39 7.91 -25.83
N SER A 371 -28.98 6.64 -26.08
CA SER A 371 -28.05 6.33 -27.17
C SER A 371 -28.65 6.67 -28.55
N PRO A 372 -27.86 7.24 -29.48
CA PRO A 372 -26.45 7.62 -29.31
C PRO A 372 -26.27 9.00 -28.64
N ASP A 373 -25.24 9.12 -27.81
CA ASP A 373 -24.80 10.38 -27.18
C ASP A 373 -23.55 10.92 -27.89
N SER A 374 -23.33 12.25 -27.88
CA SER A 374 -22.19 12.84 -28.59
C SER A 374 -21.48 13.97 -27.84
N VAL A 375 -20.19 14.14 -28.14
CA VAL A 375 -19.34 15.25 -27.68
C VAL A 375 -18.97 16.11 -28.87
N THR A 376 -19.10 17.44 -28.73
CA THR A 376 -18.73 18.38 -29.79
C THR A 376 -17.21 18.51 -29.86
N LEU A 377 -16.64 18.39 -31.07
CA LEU A 377 -15.21 18.62 -31.31
C LEU A 377 -15.05 19.91 -32.13
N SER A 378 -14.10 20.75 -31.74
CA SER A 378 -13.69 21.92 -32.53
C SER A 378 -12.17 21.97 -32.59
N GLY A 379 -11.63 22.03 -33.79
CA GLY A 379 -10.18 21.98 -34.03
C GLY A 379 -9.78 23.18 -34.85
N THR A 380 -8.70 23.84 -34.47
CA THR A 380 -8.06 24.88 -35.29
C THR A 380 -6.61 24.51 -35.49
N ALA A 381 -6.19 24.50 -36.75
CA ALA A 381 -4.79 24.32 -37.15
C ALA A 381 -4.26 25.61 -37.76
N VAL A 382 -3.12 26.10 -37.28
CA VAL A 382 -2.44 27.25 -37.88
C VAL A 382 -1.59 26.77 -39.06
N SER A 383 -1.74 27.40 -40.22
CA SER A 383 -0.88 27.16 -41.40
C SER A 383 0.55 27.59 -41.12
N VAL A 384 1.53 26.76 -41.49
CA VAL A 384 2.95 27.03 -41.19
C VAL A 384 3.62 27.76 -42.38
N PHE A 385 3.97 29.03 -42.18
CA PHE A 385 4.79 29.86 -43.10
C PHE A 385 5.79 30.75 -42.34
N GLY A 386 6.85 31.18 -43.03
CA GLY A 386 7.91 32.03 -42.47
C GLY A 386 8.86 31.28 -41.52
N LEU A 387 9.54 32.02 -40.65
CA LEU A 387 10.42 31.44 -39.62
C LEU A 387 9.59 30.81 -38.51
N VAL A 388 9.81 29.53 -38.21
CA VAL A 388 9.11 28.82 -37.14
C VAL A 388 10.06 27.86 -36.44
N PHE A 389 9.79 27.53 -35.18
CA PHE A 389 10.46 26.39 -34.54
C PHE A 389 9.84 25.08 -35.04
N ALA A 390 10.63 24.00 -35.09
CA ALA A 390 10.17 22.71 -35.62
C ALA A 390 9.02 22.08 -34.83
N GLN A 391 9.06 22.17 -33.50
CA GLN A 391 8.02 21.64 -32.60
C GLN A 391 8.06 22.42 -31.28
N GLU A 392 6.95 22.50 -30.55
CA GLU A 392 6.99 22.86 -29.12
C GLU A 392 7.49 21.65 -28.34
N LYS A 393 8.27 21.87 -27.28
CA LYS A 393 8.83 20.77 -26.50
C LYS A 393 8.48 20.90 -25.03
N ARG A 394 7.94 19.81 -24.49
CA ARG A 394 7.92 19.57 -23.04
C ARG A 394 9.15 18.74 -22.72
N TYR A 395 9.95 19.22 -21.79
CA TYR A 395 11.13 18.52 -21.33
C TYR A 395 10.89 18.05 -19.91
N VAL A 396 11.15 16.77 -19.69
CA VAL A 396 11.51 16.26 -18.37
C VAL A 396 13.02 16.52 -18.26
N LYS A 397 13.47 17.18 -17.19
CA LYS A 397 14.84 17.71 -17.13
C LYS A 397 15.86 16.57 -16.97
N GLU A 398 16.34 16.03 -18.08
CA GLU A 398 17.31 14.93 -18.15
C GLU A 398 18.73 15.38 -18.53
N ASP A 399 18.89 16.45 -19.30
CA ASP A 399 20.19 16.91 -19.83
C ASP A 399 20.46 18.39 -19.55
N SER A 400 21.75 18.76 -19.49
CA SER A 400 22.17 20.15 -19.31
C SER A 400 21.89 20.97 -20.57
N THR A 401 22.28 20.50 -21.75
CA THR A 401 22.15 21.25 -23.03
C THR A 401 21.05 20.70 -23.94
N TYR A 402 20.20 21.59 -24.45
CA TYR A 402 19.17 21.29 -25.43
C TYR A 402 19.44 22.01 -26.75
N THR A 403 19.08 21.34 -27.86
CA THR A 403 19.11 21.92 -29.20
C THR A 403 17.71 21.89 -29.81
N ASP A 404 17.29 23.04 -30.33
CA ASP A 404 16.08 23.18 -31.13
C ASP A 404 16.34 23.74 -32.51
N ILE A 405 15.44 23.43 -33.44
CA ILE A 405 15.61 23.74 -34.85
C ILE A 405 14.65 24.86 -35.23
N ILE A 406 15.19 25.93 -35.83
CA ILE A 406 14.42 26.93 -36.55
C ILE A 406 14.35 26.50 -38.03
N GLN A 407 13.13 26.47 -38.53
CA GLN A 407 12.75 26.16 -39.90
C GLN A 407 12.35 27.43 -40.64
N LEU A 408 12.41 27.39 -41.95
CA LEU A 408 11.83 28.41 -42.83
C LEU A 408 10.84 27.75 -43.79
N LYS A 409 9.56 28.02 -43.60
CA LYS A 409 8.49 27.31 -44.30
C LYS A 409 7.82 28.19 -45.35
N SER A 410 7.45 27.58 -46.47
CA SER A 410 6.65 28.22 -47.53
C SER A 410 7.27 29.52 -48.06
N LEU A 411 8.58 29.53 -48.26
CA LEU A 411 9.31 30.66 -48.84
C LEU A 411 8.84 30.90 -50.28
N THR A 412 8.36 32.09 -50.58
CA THR A 412 7.70 32.39 -51.86
C THR A 412 8.64 32.81 -52.97
N GLN A 413 9.84 33.27 -52.65
CA GLN A 413 10.84 33.75 -53.62
C GLN A 413 12.26 33.61 -53.08
N THR A 414 13.26 33.64 -53.97
CA THR A 414 14.66 33.45 -53.60
C THR A 414 15.14 34.51 -52.59
N THR A 415 15.62 34.07 -51.43
CA THR A 415 16.00 34.94 -50.30
C THR A 415 17.50 34.97 -50.09
N GLN A 416 18.09 36.16 -50.13
CA GLN A 416 19.52 36.40 -49.96
C GLN A 416 19.92 36.64 -48.50
N ALA A 417 19.05 37.33 -47.76
CA ALA A 417 19.32 37.80 -46.41
C ALA A 417 18.11 37.59 -45.51
N ILE A 418 18.36 37.20 -44.26
CA ILE A 418 17.36 37.01 -43.21
C ILE A 418 17.89 37.70 -41.95
N GLN A 419 17.07 38.54 -41.33
CA GLN A 419 17.30 39.06 -40.00
C GLN A 419 16.11 38.74 -39.10
N PHE A 420 16.37 38.54 -37.81
CA PHE A 420 15.33 38.49 -36.79
C PHE A 420 15.94 38.71 -35.40
N ARG A 421 15.08 38.92 -34.42
CA ARG A 421 15.44 38.95 -33.00
C ARG A 421 14.88 37.72 -32.33
N LEU A 422 15.70 37.05 -31.52
CA LEU A 422 15.27 35.99 -30.62
C LEU A 422 15.23 36.51 -29.19
N LEU A 423 14.05 36.52 -28.59
CA LEU A 423 13.81 36.94 -27.22
C LEU A 423 13.73 35.71 -26.31
N VAL A 424 14.46 35.71 -25.21
CA VAL A 424 14.54 34.57 -24.27
C VAL A 424 13.87 34.96 -22.97
N ASN A 425 12.89 34.18 -22.50
CA ASN A 425 12.16 34.43 -21.25
C ASN A 425 11.47 35.81 -21.19
N LYS A 426 11.07 36.37 -22.34
CA LYS A 426 10.45 37.71 -22.45
C LYS A 426 8.97 37.66 -22.81
N SER A 427 8.38 36.47 -22.92
CA SER A 427 6.94 36.36 -23.11
C SER A 427 6.21 36.53 -21.79
N THR A 428 4.99 37.07 -21.84
CA THR A 428 4.09 37.11 -20.69
C THR A 428 3.89 35.71 -20.11
N GLY A 429 4.18 35.55 -18.81
CA GLY A 429 4.06 34.28 -18.09
C GLY A 429 5.29 33.38 -18.13
N ASP A 430 6.42 33.84 -18.67
CA ASP A 430 7.69 33.11 -18.57
C ASP A 430 8.28 33.14 -17.15
N ASN A 431 8.77 32.00 -16.67
CA ASN A 431 9.31 31.81 -15.33
C ASN A 431 10.84 31.97 -15.26
N SER A 432 11.48 32.33 -16.37
CA SER A 432 12.94 32.47 -16.48
C SER A 432 13.67 31.19 -16.05
N ILE A 433 13.54 30.16 -16.87
CA ILE A 433 14.19 28.85 -16.65
C ILE A 433 15.05 28.39 -17.85
N ILE A 434 15.20 29.22 -18.88
CA ILE A 434 16.03 28.94 -20.06
C ILE A 434 17.24 29.89 -20.09
N THR A 435 18.41 29.40 -20.51
CA THR A 435 19.58 30.23 -20.80
C THR A 435 20.09 29.96 -22.20
N PHE A 436 20.10 30.97 -23.08
CA PHE A 436 20.65 30.83 -24.43
C PHE A 436 22.17 30.56 -24.40
N GLN A 437 22.62 29.65 -25.27
CA GLN A 437 24.02 29.30 -25.45
C GLN A 437 24.56 29.79 -26.79
N SER A 438 24.07 29.24 -27.89
CA SER A 438 24.56 29.56 -29.23
C SER A 438 23.47 29.37 -30.27
N ILE A 439 23.70 29.96 -31.45
CA ILE A 439 22.93 29.65 -32.65
C ILE A 439 23.89 29.26 -33.77
N GLU A 440 23.56 28.18 -34.46
CA GLU A 440 24.38 27.55 -35.49
C GLU A 440 23.59 27.37 -36.78
N LYS A 441 24.31 27.20 -37.89
CA LYS A 441 23.70 26.83 -39.18
C LYS A 441 23.08 25.43 -39.06
N GLY A 442 21.83 25.31 -39.47
CA GLY A 442 21.16 24.02 -39.59
C GLY A 442 21.60 23.27 -40.86
N ALA A 443 21.17 22.02 -40.99
CA ALA A 443 21.65 21.11 -42.03
C ALA A 443 21.41 21.63 -43.46
N ASP A 444 20.37 22.44 -43.67
CA ASP A 444 20.01 22.97 -45.00
C ASP A 444 21.06 23.93 -45.57
N ILE A 445 21.83 24.58 -44.69
CA ILE A 445 22.81 25.61 -45.08
C ILE A 445 24.21 25.38 -44.49
N ALA A 446 24.39 24.42 -43.57
CA ALA A 446 25.65 24.19 -42.87
C ALA A 446 26.82 23.87 -43.81
N ALA A 447 26.57 23.06 -44.85
CA ALA A 447 27.59 22.66 -45.82
C ALA A 447 27.98 23.76 -46.81
N ASN A 448 27.19 24.83 -46.92
CA ASN A 448 27.43 25.92 -47.86
C ASN A 448 28.23 27.05 -47.19
N PRO A 449 29.51 27.26 -47.56
CA PRO A 449 30.38 28.24 -46.92
C PRO A 449 29.93 29.69 -47.20
N ASN A 450 29.13 29.92 -48.25
CA ASN A 450 28.67 31.26 -48.60
C ASN A 450 27.60 31.79 -47.65
N TRP A 451 26.92 30.93 -46.88
CA TRP A 451 26.01 31.40 -45.84
C TRP A 451 26.80 31.84 -44.62
N SER A 452 26.85 33.15 -44.37
CA SER A 452 27.40 33.73 -43.15
C SER A 452 26.31 33.90 -42.11
N LEU A 453 26.51 33.30 -40.94
CA LEU A 453 25.66 33.48 -39.77
C LEU A 453 26.42 34.36 -38.77
N GLN A 454 25.81 35.48 -38.39
CA GLN A 454 26.29 36.39 -37.36
C GLN A 454 25.18 36.59 -36.33
N TYR A 455 25.52 36.67 -35.05
CA TYR A 455 24.57 37.02 -34.01
C TYR A 455 25.25 37.70 -32.84
N GLU A 456 24.49 38.56 -32.17
CA GLU A 456 24.94 39.30 -30.98
C GLU A 456 23.97 39.05 -29.82
N ILE A 457 24.48 38.75 -28.63
CA ILE A 457 23.69 38.47 -27.43
C ILE A 457 23.68 39.70 -26.54
N TYR A 458 22.52 40.34 -26.39
CA TYR A 458 22.29 41.35 -25.36
C TYR A 458 21.76 40.64 -24.11
N ARG A 459 22.68 40.33 -23.20
CA ARG A 459 22.38 39.63 -21.94
C ARG A 459 21.47 40.48 -21.05
N GLY A 460 20.36 39.91 -20.60
CA GLY A 460 19.51 40.52 -19.58
C GLY A 460 19.99 40.25 -18.15
N PRO A 461 19.16 40.56 -17.13
CA PRO A 461 19.42 40.12 -15.76
C PRO A 461 19.58 38.61 -15.70
N ILE A 462 20.57 38.15 -14.94
CA ILE A 462 20.76 36.74 -14.60
C ILE A 462 20.04 36.48 -13.28
N THR A 463 19.15 35.50 -13.24
CA THR A 463 18.39 35.11 -12.04
C THR A 463 19.22 34.19 -11.14
N ALA A 464 18.77 33.99 -9.89
CA ALA A 464 19.49 33.17 -8.90
C ALA A 464 19.65 31.69 -9.31
N ASN A 465 18.78 31.17 -10.16
CA ASN A 465 18.92 29.82 -10.74
C ASN A 465 19.80 29.80 -12.02
N GLY A 466 20.48 30.90 -12.38
CA GLY A 466 21.36 30.97 -13.55
C GLY A 466 20.64 31.19 -14.89
N SER A 467 19.31 31.42 -14.87
CA SER A 467 18.58 31.78 -16.09
C SER A 467 18.91 33.20 -16.55
N SER A 468 18.66 33.52 -17.82
CA SER A 468 18.84 34.87 -18.35
C SER A 468 17.66 35.34 -19.20
N VAL A 469 17.45 36.66 -19.23
CA VAL A 469 16.36 37.30 -20.00
C VAL A 469 16.95 38.02 -21.23
N ASP A 470 17.40 37.23 -22.21
CA ASP A 470 18.27 37.69 -23.29
C ASP A 470 17.50 38.23 -24.51
N SER A 471 18.18 39.05 -25.31
CA SER A 471 17.78 39.39 -26.68
C SER A 471 18.94 39.11 -27.63
N ILE A 472 18.72 38.21 -28.58
CA ILE A 472 19.72 37.82 -29.58
C ILE A 472 19.32 38.43 -30.92
N TYR A 473 20.21 39.20 -31.52
CA TYR A 473 20.03 39.74 -32.87
C TYR A 473 20.72 38.80 -33.84
N VAL A 474 19.99 38.24 -34.79
CA VAL A 474 20.49 37.24 -35.73
C VAL A 474 20.48 37.81 -37.14
N LEU A 475 21.61 37.70 -37.83
CA LEU A 475 21.78 38.01 -39.25
C LEU A 475 22.31 36.77 -39.96
N LEU A 476 21.53 36.29 -40.92
CA LEU A 476 21.93 35.22 -41.84
C LEU A 476 21.97 35.80 -43.25
N TYR A 477 23.14 35.83 -43.86
CA TYR A 477 23.37 36.47 -45.15
C TYR A 477 24.22 35.60 -46.07
N ASN A 478 23.80 35.44 -47.32
CA ASN A 478 24.59 34.73 -48.33
C ASN A 478 25.58 35.68 -49.01
N LEU A 479 26.86 35.32 -49.03
CA LEU A 479 27.96 36.13 -49.57
C LEU A 479 28.05 36.10 -51.10
N GLN A 480 27.40 35.14 -51.76
CA GLN A 480 27.40 35.00 -53.21
C GLN A 480 26.07 35.53 -53.80
N GLN A 481 26.19 36.52 -54.67
CA GLN A 481 25.04 37.07 -55.41
C GLN A 481 24.40 35.96 -56.27
N ASN A 482 23.06 35.89 -56.29
CA ASN A 482 22.25 34.89 -57.00
C ASN A 482 22.33 33.45 -56.47
N SER A 483 22.82 33.21 -55.26
CA SER A 483 22.84 31.88 -54.61
C SER A 483 22.07 31.84 -53.29
N GLY A 484 21.11 32.75 -53.11
CA GLY A 484 20.17 32.76 -51.99
C GLY A 484 19.28 31.52 -51.94
N LEU A 485 18.53 31.34 -50.84
CA LEU A 485 17.61 30.21 -50.62
C LEU A 485 16.48 30.27 -51.67
N PRO A 486 16.35 29.30 -52.58
CA PRO A 486 15.21 29.25 -53.50
C PRO A 486 13.86 29.17 -52.79
N ALA A 487 12.77 29.48 -53.50
CA ALA A 487 11.42 29.24 -52.98
C ALA A 487 11.24 27.77 -52.56
N GLY A 488 10.62 27.52 -51.41
CA GLY A 488 10.52 26.19 -50.81
C GLY A 488 10.42 26.20 -49.28
N SER A 489 10.64 25.03 -48.68
CA SER A 489 10.71 24.86 -47.23
C SER A 489 12.06 24.29 -46.81
N TYR A 490 12.54 24.74 -45.65
CA TYR A 490 13.83 24.42 -45.06
C TYR A 490 13.57 23.94 -43.63
N ASP A 491 13.79 22.65 -43.39
CA ASP A 491 13.40 21.96 -42.17
C ASP A 491 14.47 22.04 -41.07
N SER A 492 15.67 22.52 -41.42
CA SER A 492 16.81 22.74 -40.54
C SER A 492 17.62 23.95 -41.03
N LEU A 493 17.04 25.15 -40.89
CA LEU A 493 17.73 26.39 -41.29
C LEU A 493 18.75 26.82 -40.23
N LEU A 494 18.36 26.86 -38.96
CA LEU A 494 19.25 27.19 -37.83
C LEU A 494 19.02 26.22 -36.67
N LYS A 495 20.04 26.03 -35.84
CA LYS A 495 19.98 25.29 -34.58
C LYS A 495 20.23 26.26 -33.42
N VAL A 496 19.35 26.28 -32.44
CA VAL A 496 19.45 27.09 -31.22
C VAL A 496 19.80 26.16 -30.08
N ASN A 497 20.95 26.40 -29.45
CA ASN A 497 21.41 25.66 -28.28
C ASN A 497 21.12 26.47 -27.01
N TYR A 498 20.66 25.81 -25.96
CA TYR A 498 20.31 26.45 -24.69
C TYR A 498 20.35 25.48 -23.51
N TYR A 499 20.47 26.03 -22.29
CA TYR A 499 20.28 25.29 -21.04
C TYR A 499 18.86 25.48 -20.53
N VAL A 500 18.34 24.44 -19.89
CA VAL A 500 17.22 24.59 -18.95
C VAL A 500 17.81 24.56 -17.54
N VAL A 501 17.66 25.66 -16.81
CA VAL A 501 18.20 25.77 -15.45
C VAL A 501 17.29 25.11 -14.43
N ASP A 502 17.73 25.02 -13.17
CA ASP A 502 16.91 24.45 -12.10
C ASP A 502 15.61 25.22 -11.88
N LEU A 503 14.55 24.45 -11.66
CA LEU A 503 13.29 25.00 -11.19
C LEU A 503 13.51 25.58 -9.79
N PRO A 504 12.84 26.70 -9.45
CA PRO A 504 12.79 27.13 -8.06
C PRO A 504 12.23 26.00 -7.18
N ALA A 505 12.70 25.92 -5.93
CA ALA A 505 12.16 24.97 -4.96
C ALA A 505 10.64 25.08 -4.89
N LEU A 506 9.95 23.94 -4.76
CA LEU A 506 8.48 23.84 -4.67
C LEU A 506 7.70 24.15 -5.97
N VAL A 507 8.37 24.26 -7.11
CA VAL A 507 7.70 24.48 -8.40
C VAL A 507 7.66 23.20 -9.21
N ASP A 508 6.47 22.58 -9.27
CA ASP A 508 6.28 21.30 -9.97
C ASP A 508 6.31 21.42 -11.50
N THR A 509 5.85 22.57 -12.01
CA THR A 509 5.87 22.86 -13.44
C THR A 509 6.20 24.33 -13.67
N SER A 510 7.08 24.62 -14.64
CA SER A 510 7.33 25.98 -15.10
C SER A 510 7.37 26.04 -16.61
N LYS A 511 7.00 27.22 -17.11
CA LYS A 511 7.00 27.56 -18.53
C LYS A 511 7.98 28.70 -18.77
N SER A 512 8.78 28.58 -19.81
CA SER A 512 9.55 29.67 -20.41
C SER A 512 9.47 29.60 -21.94
N SER A 513 9.94 30.63 -22.64
CA SER A 513 9.88 30.64 -24.11
C SER A 513 11.05 31.31 -24.79
N PHE A 514 11.30 30.87 -26.03
CA PHE A 514 11.97 31.65 -27.06
C PHE A 514 10.90 32.31 -27.95
N LYS A 515 11.05 33.59 -28.25
CA LYS A 515 10.16 34.32 -29.17
C LYS A 515 10.95 34.96 -30.32
N ILE A 516 10.61 34.63 -31.56
CA ILE A 516 11.09 35.31 -32.76
C ILE A 516 10.32 36.62 -32.90
N ASP A 517 11.03 37.70 -33.15
CA ASP A 517 10.47 39.03 -33.34
C ASP A 517 11.22 39.77 -34.46
N ASN A 518 10.58 40.75 -35.09
CA ASN A 518 11.14 41.56 -36.17
C ASN A 518 11.84 40.76 -37.29
N ALA A 519 11.22 39.66 -37.73
CA ALA A 519 11.74 38.83 -38.81
C ALA A 519 11.58 39.52 -40.17
N GLN A 520 12.68 39.71 -40.90
CA GLN A 520 12.68 40.30 -42.23
C GLN A 520 13.60 39.55 -43.18
N GLY A 521 13.09 39.28 -44.39
CA GLY A 521 13.83 38.65 -45.46
C GLY A 521 14.00 39.60 -46.63
N SER A 522 15.05 39.43 -47.42
CA SER A 522 15.28 40.21 -48.63
C SER A 522 15.81 39.35 -49.76
N THR A 523 15.43 39.69 -50.99
CA THR A 523 16.12 39.22 -52.20
C THR A 523 17.50 39.88 -52.32
N TYR A 524 18.32 39.44 -53.28
CA TYR A 524 19.63 40.06 -53.53
C TYR A 524 19.52 41.54 -53.98
N GLN A 525 18.36 41.94 -54.52
CA GLN A 525 18.09 43.31 -54.99
C GLN A 525 17.52 44.21 -53.88
N GLY A 526 17.35 43.72 -52.66
CA GLY A 526 16.75 44.48 -51.57
C GLY A 526 15.22 44.40 -51.50
N ALA A 527 14.56 43.59 -52.33
CA ALA A 527 13.10 43.47 -52.28
C ALA A 527 12.67 42.62 -51.08
N PRO A 528 11.65 43.05 -50.30
CA PRO A 528 11.25 42.33 -49.10
C PRO A 528 10.69 40.94 -49.43
N VAL A 529 11.02 39.96 -48.59
CA VAL A 529 10.48 38.59 -48.62
C VAL A 529 9.71 38.36 -47.33
N ASN A 530 8.46 37.88 -47.44
CA ASN A 530 7.68 37.56 -46.25
C ASN A 530 8.23 36.29 -45.58
N ILE A 531 8.93 36.49 -44.47
CA ILE A 531 9.37 35.43 -43.57
C ILE A 531 8.76 35.56 -42.18
N THR A 532 7.68 36.35 -42.06
CA THR A 532 6.98 36.61 -40.81
C THR A 532 6.59 35.28 -40.17
N PRO A 533 6.96 35.02 -38.90
CA PRO A 533 6.58 33.80 -38.21
C PRO A 533 5.06 33.65 -38.17
N SER A 534 4.55 32.58 -38.77
CA SER A 534 3.19 32.10 -38.49
C SER A 534 3.02 31.62 -37.04
N ARG A 535 4.13 31.18 -36.44
CA ARG A 535 4.28 30.89 -35.01
C ARG A 535 5.58 31.51 -34.51
N ASP A 536 5.45 32.60 -33.77
CA ASP A 536 6.57 33.41 -33.30
C ASP A 536 7.16 32.92 -31.97
N LYS A 537 6.54 31.94 -31.30
CA LYS A 537 6.98 31.44 -29.99
C LYS A 537 7.29 29.94 -30.02
N PHE A 538 8.29 29.57 -29.23
CA PHE A 538 8.58 28.21 -28.83
C PHE A 538 8.59 28.15 -27.31
N GLU A 539 7.66 27.36 -26.78
CA GLU A 539 7.47 27.21 -25.34
C GLU A 539 8.18 25.96 -24.86
N VAL A 540 8.92 26.11 -23.76
CA VAL A 540 9.61 25.06 -23.02
C VAL A 540 8.86 24.91 -21.71
N PHE A 541 8.23 23.74 -21.54
CA PHE A 541 7.65 23.35 -20.26
C PHE A 541 8.59 22.39 -19.57
N VAL A 542 8.83 22.64 -18.28
CA VAL A 542 9.69 21.83 -17.43
C VAL A 542 8.87 21.36 -16.26
N THR A 543 8.84 20.04 -16.04
CA THR A 543 8.18 19.38 -14.91
C THR A 543 9.23 18.83 -13.95
N ASN A 544 8.95 18.80 -12.64
CA ASN A 544 9.87 18.31 -11.61
C ASN A 544 10.42 16.89 -11.94
N ARG A 545 11.67 16.66 -11.55
CA ARG A 545 12.46 15.44 -11.81
C ARG A 545 11.98 14.26 -10.97
N ALA A 546 11.48 14.47 -9.76
CA ALA A 546 10.78 13.46 -8.96
C ALA A 546 9.35 13.91 -8.62
N SER A 547 8.47 12.99 -8.21
CA SER A 547 7.27 13.39 -7.47
C SER A 547 7.72 14.13 -6.20
N SER A 548 6.96 15.14 -5.74
CA SER A 548 7.26 15.83 -4.47
C SER A 548 7.18 14.90 -3.25
N LEU A 549 6.65 13.69 -3.40
CA LEU A 549 6.55 12.70 -2.34
C LEU A 549 7.92 12.08 -2.05
N GLY A 550 8.48 12.34 -0.87
CA GLY A 550 9.76 11.81 -0.41
C GLY A 550 10.99 12.70 -0.69
N ASP A 551 10.86 13.72 -1.55
CA ASP A 551 11.86 14.78 -1.75
C ASP A 551 11.68 15.82 -0.63
N VAL A 552 12.24 15.54 0.54
CA VAL A 552 11.93 16.26 1.77
C VAL A 552 12.48 17.67 1.71
N ASN A 553 13.71 17.88 1.25
CA ASN A 553 14.27 19.23 1.15
C ASN A 553 13.76 20.02 -0.09
N GLY A 554 13.07 19.36 -1.03
CA GLY A 554 12.49 19.99 -2.21
C GLY A 554 13.52 20.36 -3.26
N ASP A 555 14.68 19.69 -3.28
CA ASP A 555 15.77 19.94 -4.22
C ASP A 555 15.61 19.18 -5.56
N GLY A 556 14.52 18.42 -5.70
CA GLY A 556 14.18 17.67 -6.90
C GLY A 556 14.86 16.31 -6.99
N SER A 557 15.59 15.88 -5.95
CA SER A 557 16.17 14.55 -5.82
C SER A 557 15.60 13.86 -4.58
N ILE A 558 15.39 12.55 -4.67
CA ILE A 558 15.13 11.72 -3.47
C ILE A 558 16.43 10.98 -3.18
N ASP A 559 17.13 11.40 -2.14
CA ASP A 559 18.41 10.82 -1.74
C ASP A 559 18.65 10.85 -0.23
N ILE A 560 19.85 10.46 0.19
CA ILE A 560 20.17 10.28 1.60
C ILE A 560 20.03 11.54 2.45
N LEU A 561 20.08 12.76 1.87
CA LEU A 561 19.82 13.97 2.64
C LEU A 561 18.36 14.03 3.10
N ASP A 562 17.41 13.64 2.25
CA ASP A 562 15.99 13.57 2.62
C ASP A 562 15.75 12.59 3.75
N LEU A 563 16.43 11.44 3.69
CA LEU A 563 16.37 10.43 4.73
C LEU A 563 16.89 10.97 6.07
N ILE A 564 18.02 11.69 6.06
CA ILE A 564 18.60 12.31 7.26
C ILE A 564 17.66 13.36 7.86
N ASN A 565 17.01 14.19 7.03
CA ASN A 565 16.04 15.18 7.49
C ASN A 565 14.85 14.52 8.22
N VAL A 566 14.39 13.37 7.74
CA VAL A 566 13.32 12.59 8.39
C VAL A 566 13.80 11.97 9.70
N VAL A 567 15.02 11.44 9.76
CA VAL A 567 15.62 10.92 11.00
C VAL A 567 15.72 12.03 12.06
N ASP A 568 16.24 13.20 11.68
CA ASP A 568 16.39 14.32 12.59
C ASP A 568 15.03 14.82 13.10
N HIS A 569 14.00 14.81 12.27
CA HIS A 569 12.63 15.11 12.67
C HIS A 569 12.08 14.11 13.70
N ILE A 570 12.20 12.80 13.41
CA ILE A 570 11.70 11.74 14.30
C ILE A 570 12.39 11.80 15.67
N LEU A 571 13.69 12.12 15.69
CA LEU A 571 14.48 12.23 16.92
C LEU A 571 14.34 13.60 17.61
N GLY A 572 13.60 14.54 17.03
CA GLY A 572 13.37 15.88 17.58
C GLY A 572 14.62 16.78 17.58
N ARG A 573 15.58 16.53 16.67
CA ARG A 573 16.78 17.36 16.48
C ARG A 573 16.49 18.59 15.63
N ASP A 574 15.61 18.43 14.65
CA ASP A 574 15.15 19.51 13.78
C ASP A 574 13.65 19.37 13.50
N SER A 575 13.00 20.46 13.12
CA SER A 575 11.57 20.47 12.79
C SER A 575 11.38 20.75 11.31
N LEU A 576 10.70 19.85 10.62
CA LEU A 576 10.28 20.06 9.24
C LEU A 576 9.27 21.22 9.18
N ASN A 577 9.46 22.13 8.22
CA ASN A 577 8.43 23.10 7.91
C ASN A 577 7.20 22.43 7.27
N ALA A 578 6.09 23.16 7.12
CA ALA A 578 4.83 22.58 6.64
C ALA A 578 4.96 21.88 5.27
N SER A 579 5.79 22.42 4.38
CA SER A 579 6.00 21.85 3.05
C SER A 579 6.89 20.60 3.10
N GLU A 580 7.98 20.64 3.87
CA GLU A 580 8.86 19.49 4.10
C GLU A 580 8.11 18.35 4.80
N PHE A 581 7.28 18.66 5.78
CA PHE A 581 6.45 17.70 6.49
C PHE A 581 5.48 16.99 5.53
N ALA A 582 4.81 17.75 4.66
CA ALA A 582 3.90 17.18 3.67
C ALA A 582 4.61 16.27 2.66
N ARG A 583 5.86 16.59 2.30
CA ARG A 583 6.68 15.77 1.40
C ARG A 583 7.27 14.54 2.10
N ALA A 584 7.58 14.63 3.38
CA ALA A 584 8.05 13.51 4.20
C ALA A 584 6.95 12.52 4.56
N ASN A 585 5.70 12.99 4.74
CA ASN A 585 4.57 12.16 5.11
C ASN A 585 4.00 11.40 3.91
N ILE A 586 4.53 10.21 3.67
CA ILE A 586 4.19 9.37 2.52
C ILE A 586 3.75 7.98 2.93
N ALA A 587 3.66 7.69 4.22
CA ALA A 587 3.13 6.44 4.75
C ALA A 587 1.65 6.57 5.17
N PRO A 588 0.88 5.46 5.13
CA PRO A 588 1.26 4.16 4.56
C PRO A 588 1.21 4.16 3.02
N TRP A 589 2.19 3.52 2.38
CA TRP A 589 2.21 3.31 0.93
C TRP A 589 2.48 1.84 0.59
N THR A 590 1.46 1.16 0.08
CA THR A 590 1.54 -0.26 -0.28
C THR A 590 2.03 -0.46 -1.71
N VAL A 591 2.74 -1.57 -1.94
CA VAL A 591 3.27 -1.93 -3.26
C VAL A 591 2.12 -2.14 -4.26
N GLY A 592 2.21 -1.51 -5.43
CA GLY A 592 1.20 -1.56 -6.50
C GLY A 592 0.04 -0.59 -6.33
N ALA A 593 -0.08 0.13 -5.21
CA ALA A 593 -1.08 1.16 -5.01
C ALA A 593 -0.66 2.50 -5.68
N PRO A 594 -1.62 3.37 -6.06
CA PRO A 594 -1.33 4.74 -6.50
C PRO A 594 -0.70 5.58 -5.37
N ALA A 595 -0.58 6.90 -5.55
CA ALA A 595 -0.07 7.80 -4.51
C ALA A 595 -0.80 7.59 -3.15
N PRO A 596 -0.07 7.68 -2.03
CA PRO A 596 -0.59 7.29 -0.72
C PRO A 596 -1.63 8.30 -0.21
N THR A 597 -2.43 7.88 0.77
CA THR A 597 -3.19 8.80 1.64
C THR A 597 -2.42 8.95 2.94
N PRO A 598 -1.70 10.06 3.16
CA PRO A 598 -0.81 10.23 4.30
C PRO A 598 -1.55 10.17 5.65
N ASP A 599 -0.91 9.64 6.69
CA ASP A 599 -1.53 9.43 8.01
C ASP A 599 -1.48 10.66 8.95
N ALA A 600 -1.01 11.80 8.44
CA ALA A 600 -0.75 13.05 9.16
C ALA A 600 0.42 13.01 10.18
N PHE A 601 1.23 11.96 10.21
CA PHE A 601 2.46 11.88 11.01
C PHE A 601 3.69 11.68 10.12
N VAL A 602 4.85 12.16 10.55
CA VAL A 602 6.15 11.77 9.96
C VAL A 602 6.86 10.90 10.99
N ASN A 603 6.93 9.60 10.72
CA ASN A 603 7.42 8.59 11.65
C ASN A 603 8.28 7.52 10.96
N VAL A 604 8.60 6.45 11.69
CA VAL A 604 9.47 5.36 11.18
C VAL A 604 8.90 4.63 9.95
N GLN A 605 7.59 4.71 9.71
CA GLN A 605 6.97 4.16 8.49
C GLN A 605 7.37 4.99 7.27
N ASP A 606 7.33 6.32 7.36
CA ASP A 606 7.77 7.22 6.29
C ASP A 606 9.26 7.05 5.98
N LEU A 607 10.08 6.96 7.04
CA LEU A 607 11.51 6.69 6.93
C LEU A 607 11.77 5.41 6.14
N ALA A 608 11.03 4.34 6.44
CA ALA A 608 11.17 3.06 5.75
C ALA A 608 10.77 3.15 4.26
N VAL A 609 9.71 3.88 3.94
CA VAL A 609 9.28 4.08 2.55
C VAL A 609 10.33 4.88 1.77
N ILE A 610 10.80 6.01 2.31
CA ILE A 610 11.82 6.85 1.66
C ILE A 610 13.12 6.07 1.45
N GLN A 611 13.58 5.33 2.47
CA GLN A 611 14.78 4.50 2.35
C GLN A 611 14.64 3.47 1.22
N ASN A 612 13.49 2.80 1.14
CA ASN A 612 13.24 1.80 0.09
C ASN A 612 13.14 2.45 -1.30
N ILE A 613 12.56 3.65 -1.40
CA ILE A 613 12.51 4.41 -2.66
C ILE A 613 13.93 4.72 -3.15
N ILE A 614 14.82 5.18 -2.26
CA ILE A 614 16.22 5.49 -2.60
C ILE A 614 16.96 4.22 -3.04
N LEU A 615 16.84 3.13 -2.26
CA LEU A 615 17.55 1.87 -2.51
C LEU A 615 17.08 1.18 -3.80
N THR A 616 15.77 1.05 -4.00
CA THR A 616 15.20 0.39 -5.17
C THR A 616 15.22 1.29 -6.41
N GLY A 617 15.13 2.60 -6.21
CA GLY A 617 14.95 3.58 -7.27
C GLY A 617 13.53 3.58 -7.86
N TYR A 618 12.55 3.02 -7.13
CA TYR A 618 11.14 2.96 -7.53
C TYR A 618 10.24 3.37 -6.36
N TYR A 619 9.16 4.08 -6.69
CA TYR A 619 8.04 4.23 -5.77
C TYR A 619 7.35 2.89 -5.53
N PRO A 620 6.66 2.69 -4.39
CA PRO A 620 5.84 1.51 -4.15
C PRO A 620 4.81 1.24 -5.26
N SER A 621 4.34 2.28 -5.96
CA SER A 621 3.46 2.17 -7.13
C SER A 621 4.09 1.47 -8.35
N GLY A 622 5.40 1.24 -8.35
CA GLY A 622 6.17 0.69 -9.47
C GLY A 622 6.69 1.75 -10.45
N VAL A 623 6.43 3.04 -10.19
CA VAL A 623 6.99 4.15 -10.97
C VAL A 623 8.46 4.32 -10.61
N ALA A 624 9.35 4.34 -11.61
CA ALA A 624 10.77 4.60 -11.39
C ALA A 624 10.98 6.06 -10.92
N LEU A 625 11.97 6.29 -10.05
CA LEU A 625 12.54 7.63 -9.90
C LEU A 625 13.11 8.03 -11.26
N ASN A 626 12.70 9.17 -11.81
CA ASN A 626 13.35 9.66 -13.02
C ASN A 626 14.80 9.94 -12.62
N ARG A 627 15.73 9.21 -13.24
CA ARG A 627 17.13 9.25 -12.89
C ARG A 627 17.67 10.62 -13.29
N ALA A 628 17.84 11.52 -12.33
CA ALA A 628 18.81 12.59 -12.49
C ALA A 628 20.19 11.91 -12.58
N SER A 629 20.68 11.72 -13.80
CA SER A 629 22.04 11.28 -14.07
C SER A 629 22.97 12.33 -13.48
N PHE A 630 23.66 12.00 -12.39
CA PHE A 630 24.81 12.77 -11.94
C PHE A 630 25.92 12.52 -12.97
N ILE A 631 26.00 13.38 -13.97
CA ILE A 631 27.12 13.37 -14.91
C ILE A 631 28.29 14.03 -14.19
N ALA A 632 29.25 13.21 -13.80
CA ALA A 632 30.60 13.65 -13.47
C ALA A 632 31.30 14.17 -14.74
N THR A 633 30.98 15.39 -15.16
CA THR A 633 31.91 16.24 -15.91
C THR A 633 31.70 17.67 -15.48
N VAL A 634 32.75 18.21 -14.87
CA VAL A 634 32.97 19.59 -14.46
C VAL A 634 32.55 20.56 -15.58
N ASP A 635 31.69 21.52 -15.26
CA ASP A 635 31.79 22.86 -15.84
C ASP A 635 31.71 23.90 -14.72
N GLU A 636 32.84 24.55 -14.48
CA GLU A 636 33.06 25.54 -13.45
C GLU A 636 32.32 26.84 -13.81
N LYS A 637 31.15 27.10 -13.20
CA LYS A 637 30.74 28.39 -12.60
C LYS A 637 29.21 28.47 -12.48
N LEU A 638 28.80 29.00 -11.32
CA LEU A 638 27.42 29.30 -10.85
C LEU A 638 26.81 28.07 -10.19
N LEU A 639 26.73 27.96 -8.86
CA LEU A 639 26.06 28.88 -7.93
C LEU A 639 26.76 28.84 -6.55
N ASN A 640 26.91 30.01 -5.91
CA ASN A 640 27.37 30.24 -4.53
C ASN A 640 28.09 29.10 -3.80
N LYS A 641 29.42 29.10 -3.95
CA LYS A 641 30.38 28.40 -3.09
C LYS A 641 30.06 28.54 -1.59
N ILE A 642 30.25 27.42 -0.87
CA ILE A 642 31.14 27.18 0.30
C ILE A 642 30.49 26.07 1.19
N ASN A 643 31.14 25.08 1.84
CA ASN A 643 32.52 24.84 2.30
C ASN A 643 32.78 23.31 2.39
N GLY A 644 33.65 22.76 1.55
CA GLY A 644 34.19 21.42 1.80
C GLY A 644 34.57 20.69 0.53
N SER A 645 35.71 20.01 0.57
CA SER A 645 36.21 19.13 -0.46
C SER A 645 36.36 17.72 0.11
N ALA A 646 36.09 16.73 -0.73
CA ALA A 646 36.19 15.34 -0.33
C ALA A 646 36.93 14.54 -1.39
N LYS A 647 37.85 13.69 -0.93
CA LYS A 647 38.53 12.70 -1.75
C LYS A 647 38.10 11.30 -1.32
N VAL A 648 37.33 10.64 -2.18
CA VAL A 648 36.85 9.27 -1.98
C VAL A 648 37.83 8.31 -2.66
N LYS A 649 38.41 7.38 -1.90
CA LYS A 649 39.26 6.31 -2.42
C LYS A 649 38.49 4.99 -2.30
N LEU A 650 38.21 4.37 -3.44
CA LEU A 650 37.54 3.07 -3.54
C LEU A 650 38.57 1.99 -3.76
N PHE A 651 38.59 0.97 -2.91
CA PHE A 651 39.44 -0.21 -3.05
C PHE A 651 38.55 -1.37 -3.47
N ILE A 652 38.62 -1.76 -4.74
CA ILE A 652 37.76 -2.79 -5.34
C ILE A 652 38.62 -4.03 -5.59
N THR A 653 38.31 -5.12 -4.90
CA THR A 653 39.07 -6.37 -4.91
C THR A 653 38.15 -7.55 -5.15
N ASN A 654 38.70 -8.76 -5.27
CA ASN A 654 37.87 -9.97 -5.38
C ASN A 654 37.04 -10.22 -4.11
N ASP A 655 37.43 -9.64 -2.97
CA ASP A 655 36.78 -9.85 -1.67
C ASP A 655 35.75 -8.75 -1.34
N GLY A 656 35.53 -7.80 -2.25
CA GLY A 656 34.52 -6.75 -2.13
C GLY A 656 35.05 -5.34 -2.34
N ILE A 657 34.34 -4.36 -1.76
CA ILE A 657 34.61 -2.93 -1.93
C ILE A 657 34.85 -2.27 -0.56
N ALA A 658 35.99 -1.62 -0.39
CA ALA A 658 36.25 -0.76 0.76
C ALA A 658 36.28 0.72 0.34
N VAL A 659 35.69 1.59 1.18
CA VAL A 659 35.54 3.02 0.92
C VAL A 659 36.33 3.79 1.97
N LYS A 660 37.32 4.57 1.51
CA LYS A 660 37.97 5.59 2.34
C LYS A 660 37.54 6.98 1.88
N LEU A 661 37.46 7.90 2.82
CA LEU A 661 37.08 9.27 2.62
C LEU A 661 38.07 10.17 3.35
N ASP A 662 38.68 11.08 2.60
CA ASP A 662 39.50 12.17 3.10
C ASP A 662 38.75 13.46 2.83
N SER A 663 38.11 14.01 3.86
CA SER A 663 37.32 15.25 3.74
C SER A 663 37.80 16.27 4.75
N ASP A 664 37.77 17.53 4.35
CA ASP A 664 38.05 18.69 5.20
C ASP A 664 36.85 19.08 6.08
N ILE A 665 35.72 18.37 5.98
CA ILE A 665 34.53 18.55 6.82
C ILE A 665 33.98 17.21 7.32
N GLY A 666 33.29 17.26 8.46
CA GLY A 666 32.64 16.08 9.04
C GLY A 666 31.46 15.58 8.19
N ILE A 667 31.33 14.26 8.05
CA ILE A 667 30.35 13.57 7.22
C ILE A 667 29.46 12.69 8.10
N ARG A 668 28.15 12.74 7.90
CA ARG A 668 27.18 11.94 8.65
C ARG A 668 26.35 10.98 7.78
N GLY A 669 26.43 11.13 6.46
CA GLY A 669 25.72 10.27 5.52
C GLY A 669 26.48 10.08 4.22
N VAL A 670 26.44 8.87 3.68
CA VAL A 670 27.03 8.53 2.38
C VAL A 670 26.07 7.67 1.58
N GLN A 671 25.80 8.06 0.34
CA GLN A 671 25.10 7.23 -0.66
C GLN A 671 26.05 6.92 -1.82
N LEU A 672 26.09 5.65 -2.20
CA LEU A 672 26.93 5.15 -3.29
C LEU A 672 26.08 4.32 -4.25
N GLU A 673 26.37 4.43 -5.54
CA GLU A 673 25.83 3.54 -6.56
C GLU A 673 26.96 3.01 -7.43
N PHE A 674 27.02 1.70 -7.61
CA PHE A 674 28.01 1.01 -8.45
C PHE A 674 27.31 0.28 -9.59
N ASN A 675 27.86 0.38 -10.79
CA ASN A 675 27.44 -0.40 -11.95
C ASN A 675 28.39 -1.59 -12.18
N ASN A 676 27.94 -2.54 -13.00
CA ASN A 676 28.69 -3.75 -13.39
C ASN A 676 29.05 -4.68 -12.21
N VAL A 677 28.28 -4.62 -11.13
CA VAL A 677 28.40 -5.57 -10.01
C VAL A 677 27.62 -6.83 -10.39
N LYS A 678 28.24 -7.70 -11.18
CA LYS A 678 27.59 -8.88 -11.79
C LYS A 678 27.42 -10.06 -10.84
N THR A 679 28.21 -10.13 -9.77
CA THR A 679 28.02 -11.19 -8.77
C THR A 679 26.75 -10.89 -7.97
N GLU A 680 25.90 -11.90 -7.79
CA GLU A 680 24.74 -11.79 -6.91
C GLU A 680 25.20 -11.67 -5.46
N ILE A 681 24.85 -10.56 -4.82
CA ILE A 681 25.18 -10.28 -3.42
C ILE A 681 24.11 -10.94 -2.56
N GLY A 682 24.52 -11.95 -1.80
CA GLY A 682 23.70 -12.58 -0.76
C GLY A 682 23.52 -11.66 0.45
N ASN A 683 23.54 -12.22 1.66
CA ASN A 683 23.48 -11.45 2.90
C ASN A 683 24.84 -10.80 3.20
N MET A 684 25.07 -9.59 2.69
CA MET A 684 26.25 -8.78 2.99
C MET A 684 26.04 -8.00 4.29
N LEU A 685 27.00 -8.11 5.20
CA LEU A 685 27.07 -7.24 6.38
C LEU A 685 28.10 -6.15 6.10
N ILE A 686 27.63 -4.92 5.93
CA ILE A 686 28.51 -3.77 5.72
C ILE A 686 29.10 -3.35 7.06
N ASP A 687 30.42 -3.37 7.17
CA ASP A 687 31.14 -2.81 8.31
C ASP A 687 31.30 -1.30 8.08
N SER A 688 30.48 -0.48 8.73
CA SER A 688 30.39 0.97 8.51
C SER A 688 30.67 1.74 9.80
N ARG A 689 31.56 2.74 9.72
CA ARG A 689 31.78 3.70 10.82
C ARG A 689 30.68 4.75 10.95
N LEU A 690 29.79 4.83 9.97
CA LEU A 690 28.57 5.64 10.04
C LEU A 690 27.40 4.88 10.67
N GLY A 691 27.64 3.74 11.32
CA GLY A 691 26.58 2.95 11.95
C GLY A 691 25.90 2.02 10.94
N GLY A 692 24.66 2.32 10.55
CA GLY A 692 23.87 1.46 9.68
C GLY A 692 24.43 1.41 8.25
N GLY A 693 24.42 0.21 7.66
CA GLY A 693 24.71 -0.01 6.25
C GLY A 693 23.56 -0.75 5.56
N TYR A 694 22.96 -0.11 4.58
CA TYR A 694 21.84 -0.66 3.81
C TYR A 694 22.24 -0.76 2.35
N TYR A 695 21.76 -1.80 1.67
CA TYR A 695 22.04 -1.96 0.26
C TYR A 695 20.87 -2.61 -0.47
N HIS A 696 20.84 -2.42 -1.77
CA HIS A 696 19.95 -3.11 -2.67
C HIS A 696 20.65 -3.34 -4.01
N GLN A 697 20.57 -4.55 -4.52
CA GLN A 697 21.07 -4.90 -5.84
C GLN A 697 19.90 -5.16 -6.78
N SER A 698 19.91 -4.51 -7.95
CA SER A 698 18.95 -4.72 -9.03
C SER A 698 19.72 -4.98 -10.33
N GLY A 699 19.89 -6.25 -10.68
CA GLY A 699 20.80 -6.65 -11.76
C GLY A 699 22.23 -6.26 -11.42
N ASP A 700 22.91 -5.57 -12.34
CA ASP A 700 24.31 -5.17 -12.19
C ASP A 700 24.50 -3.85 -11.38
N LEU A 701 23.40 -3.23 -10.93
CA LEU A 701 23.42 -1.99 -10.14
C LEU A 701 23.35 -2.33 -8.64
N LEU A 702 24.35 -1.88 -7.89
CA LEU A 702 24.38 -1.93 -6.42
C LEU A 702 24.21 -0.51 -5.87
N ARG A 703 23.16 -0.30 -5.06
CA ARG A 703 22.98 0.94 -4.27
C ARG A 703 23.30 0.69 -2.81
N VAL A 704 23.95 1.64 -2.17
CA VAL A 704 24.37 1.57 -0.77
C VAL A 704 24.07 2.88 -0.07
N LEU A 705 23.51 2.79 1.14
CA LEU A 705 23.29 3.90 2.07
C LEU A 705 24.02 3.62 3.37
N LEU A 706 24.81 4.58 3.82
CA LEU A 706 25.57 4.54 5.06
C LEU A 706 25.18 5.76 5.90
N TYR A 707 24.48 5.52 7.00
CA TYR A 707 24.09 6.57 7.95
C TYR A 707 23.71 5.95 9.29
N ASP A 708 23.77 6.76 10.34
CA ASP A 708 23.38 6.31 11.67
C ASP A 708 21.91 6.66 11.91
N GLN A 709 21.10 5.65 12.21
CA GLN A 709 19.69 5.86 12.59
C GLN A 709 19.55 6.65 13.88
N ALA A 710 20.54 6.54 14.78
CA ALA A 710 20.60 7.36 15.97
C ALA A 710 21.26 8.73 15.69
N GLY A 711 21.82 8.98 14.51
CA GLY A 711 22.51 10.20 14.07
C GLY A 711 23.63 10.71 14.99
N ASN A 712 24.30 9.81 15.71
CA ASN A 712 25.45 10.11 16.56
C ASN A 712 26.78 9.84 15.85
N ALA A 713 26.82 8.83 14.98
CA ALA A 713 28.04 8.46 14.27
C ALA A 713 28.34 9.44 13.12
N VAL A 714 29.57 9.97 13.11
CA VAL A 714 30.07 10.87 12.08
C VAL A 714 31.50 10.46 11.70
N ILE A 715 31.85 10.63 10.44
CA ILE A 715 33.24 10.60 9.97
C ILE A 715 33.79 12.02 10.16
N ASN A 716 34.72 12.19 11.09
CA ASN A 716 35.42 13.46 11.27
C ASN A 716 36.37 13.73 10.11
N GLU A 717 36.85 14.97 10.03
CA GLU A 717 37.81 15.44 9.04
C GLU A 717 39.07 14.55 8.95
N GLY A 718 39.64 14.43 7.75
CA GLY A 718 40.84 13.65 7.41
C GLY A 718 40.59 12.28 6.75
N ASP A 719 41.65 11.56 6.42
CA ASP A 719 41.61 10.27 5.70
C ASP A 719 41.14 9.10 6.59
N ASN A 720 39.87 8.74 6.47
CA ASN A 720 39.17 7.74 7.26
C ASN A 720 38.66 6.57 6.39
N LEU A 721 38.84 5.33 6.85
CA LEU A 721 38.01 4.22 6.34
C LEU A 721 36.57 4.49 6.76
N VAL A 722 35.63 4.45 5.82
CA VAL A 722 34.20 4.72 6.06
C VAL A 722 33.44 3.42 6.16
N ALA A 723 33.62 2.53 5.18
CA ALA A 723 32.95 1.25 5.16
C ALA A 723 33.75 0.16 4.43
N ASN A 724 33.56 -1.08 4.84
CA ASN A 724 33.96 -2.29 4.13
C ASN A 724 32.72 -3.10 3.74
N MET A 725 32.60 -3.44 2.47
CA MET A 725 31.48 -4.17 1.87
C MET A 725 32.01 -5.52 1.37
N PRO A 726 31.96 -6.59 2.18
CA PRO A 726 32.54 -7.88 1.84
C PRO A 726 31.58 -8.69 0.95
N PHE A 727 32.00 -9.00 -0.28
CA PHE A 727 31.29 -9.90 -1.19
C PHE A 727 32.20 -10.35 -2.33
N ASP A 728 31.93 -11.54 -2.89
CA ASP A 728 32.74 -12.09 -3.96
C ASP A 728 32.59 -11.27 -5.25
N LEU A 729 33.69 -10.76 -5.78
CA LEU A 729 33.75 -10.03 -7.05
C LEU A 729 34.56 -10.83 -8.06
N SER A 730 33.89 -11.27 -9.13
CA SER A 730 34.53 -12.06 -10.19
C SER A 730 35.40 -11.20 -11.13
N ASP A 731 35.03 -9.94 -11.34
CA ASP A 731 35.77 -8.99 -12.17
C ASP A 731 35.79 -7.58 -11.55
N PRO A 732 36.66 -7.32 -10.56
CA PRO A 732 36.76 -6.03 -9.88
C PRO A 732 37.00 -4.84 -10.81
N LYS A 733 37.68 -5.06 -11.95
CA LYS A 733 38.03 -4.00 -12.90
C LYS A 733 36.85 -3.54 -13.76
N SER A 734 35.79 -4.33 -13.82
CA SER A 734 34.57 -3.96 -14.56
C SER A 734 33.67 -3.03 -13.77
N VAL A 735 33.79 -3.00 -12.44
CA VAL A 735 32.97 -2.20 -11.54
C VAL A 735 33.26 -0.71 -11.76
N SER A 736 32.20 0.08 -11.92
CA SER A 736 32.31 1.54 -12.01
C SER A 736 31.39 2.21 -11.00
N ILE A 737 31.80 3.39 -10.53
CA ILE A 737 30.96 4.22 -9.68
C ILE A 737 29.99 5.03 -10.57
N ASN A 738 28.70 4.95 -10.25
CA ASN A 738 27.62 5.67 -10.92
C ASN A 738 27.23 6.96 -10.19
N LYS A 739 27.22 6.92 -8.85
CA LYS A 739 26.77 8.05 -8.02
C LYS A 739 27.49 8.05 -6.67
N ILE A 740 27.86 9.23 -6.21
CA ILE A 740 28.30 9.48 -4.83
C ILE A 740 27.57 10.72 -4.31
N ILE A 741 26.97 10.60 -3.13
CA ILE A 741 26.49 11.76 -2.36
C ILE A 741 27.09 11.66 -0.97
N LEU A 742 27.70 12.75 -0.53
CA LEU A 742 28.19 12.91 0.84
C LEU A 742 27.36 14.00 1.52
N VAL A 743 26.87 13.72 2.73
CA VAL A 743 26.12 14.68 3.55
C VAL A 743 26.94 15.05 4.76
N SER A 744 27.20 16.36 4.90
CA SER A 744 27.94 16.93 6.01
C SER A 744 27.16 16.90 7.32
N ILE A 745 27.85 17.10 8.44
CA ILE A 745 27.22 17.25 9.77
C ILE A 745 26.22 18.39 9.87
N ASN A 746 26.23 19.34 8.92
CA ASN A 746 25.33 20.49 8.87
C ASN A 746 24.15 20.27 7.90
N ASN A 747 23.86 19.03 7.52
CA ASN A 747 22.78 18.67 6.59
C ASN A 747 22.92 19.33 5.21
N GLN A 748 24.14 19.37 4.69
CA GLN A 748 24.44 19.88 3.34
C GLN A 748 25.17 18.83 2.51
N LYS A 749 24.85 18.76 1.21
CA LYS A 749 25.58 17.92 0.25
C LYS A 749 26.96 18.53 -0.03
N ILE A 750 27.95 17.68 -0.28
CA ILE A 750 29.28 18.11 -0.76
C ILE A 750 29.30 18.05 -2.28
N ASP A 751 29.64 19.16 -2.91
CA ASP A 751 29.66 19.28 -4.37
C ASP A 751 31.05 18.95 -4.97
N ASP A 752 32.14 19.26 -4.27
CA ASP A 752 33.51 19.01 -4.73
C ASP A 752 34.04 17.64 -4.24
N ILE A 753 33.74 16.59 -5.02
CA ILE A 753 34.13 15.21 -4.73
C ILE A 753 35.11 14.69 -5.78
N ASN A 754 36.34 14.42 -5.36
CA ASN A 754 37.34 13.70 -6.16
C ASN A 754 37.26 12.20 -5.86
N VAL A 755 37.23 11.36 -6.90
CA VAL A 755 37.15 9.90 -6.73
C VAL A 755 38.38 9.23 -7.33
N GLU A 756 39.02 8.35 -6.55
CA GLU A 756 40.11 7.49 -6.98
C GLU A 756 39.74 6.02 -6.77
N ILE A 757 40.06 5.16 -7.74
CA ILE A 757 39.79 3.72 -7.69
C ILE A 757 41.12 2.96 -7.68
N TYR A 758 41.24 2.04 -6.73
CA TYR A 758 42.39 1.16 -6.53
C TYR A 758 41.92 -0.30 -6.62
N TYR A 759 42.70 -1.15 -7.31
CA TYR A 759 42.40 -2.58 -7.45
C TYR A 759 43.31 -3.44 -6.55
N SER A 760 43.50 -3.00 -5.31
CA SER A 760 44.32 -3.64 -4.29
C SER A 760 43.62 -3.56 -2.94
N ASN A 761 44.03 -4.41 -1.99
CA ASN A 761 43.47 -4.36 -0.63
C ASN A 761 43.67 -2.99 0.00
N ALA A 762 42.67 -2.53 0.77
CA ALA A 762 42.81 -1.33 1.57
C ALA A 762 43.90 -1.54 2.64
N PRO A 763 44.74 -0.54 2.94
CA PRO A 763 45.71 -0.65 4.04
C PRO A 763 44.98 -0.92 5.36
N GLU A 764 45.50 -1.81 6.23
CA GLU A 764 45.00 -1.93 7.60
C GLU A 764 45.30 -0.65 8.38
N ILE A 765 44.27 -0.02 8.93
CA ILE A 765 44.40 1.27 9.60
C ILE A 765 44.02 1.15 11.07
N PRO A 766 44.96 1.39 12.00
CA PRO A 766 44.62 1.41 13.40
C PRO A 766 43.69 2.59 13.72
N VAL A 767 42.64 2.28 14.47
CA VAL A 767 41.63 3.24 14.95
C VAL A 767 41.90 3.71 16.38
N ASP A 768 42.76 2.99 17.10
CA ASP A 768 43.23 3.34 18.45
C ASP A 768 44.75 3.17 18.60
N TYR A 769 45.29 3.79 19.65
CA TYR A 769 46.63 3.52 20.13
C TYR A 769 46.68 2.13 20.79
N SER A 770 47.68 1.32 20.46
CA SER A 770 47.88 0.01 21.09
C SER A 770 49.36 -0.29 21.28
N LEU A 771 49.67 -1.09 22.31
CA LEU A 771 51.01 -1.61 22.61
C LEU A 771 50.92 -3.10 22.91
N SER A 772 51.45 -3.92 22.01
CA SER A 772 51.39 -5.38 22.08
C SER A 772 52.40 -5.94 23.08
N GLN A 773 52.14 -7.16 23.57
CA GLN A 773 53.13 -7.92 24.35
C GLN A 773 54.34 -8.26 23.47
N ASN A 774 55.55 -8.09 23.99
CA ASN A 774 56.78 -8.40 23.27
C ASN A 774 56.89 -9.91 22.97
N PHE A 775 57.45 -10.28 21.82
CA PHE A 775 57.69 -11.68 21.45
C PHE A 775 59.10 -11.89 20.86
N PRO A 776 59.84 -12.92 21.31
CA PRO A 776 59.52 -13.83 22.42
C PRO A 776 59.54 -13.15 23.80
N ASN A 777 58.91 -13.74 24.82
CA ASN A 777 59.02 -13.33 26.23
C ASN A 777 58.91 -14.57 27.14
N PRO A 778 59.97 -15.00 27.86
CA PRO A 778 61.31 -14.41 27.94
C PRO A 778 62.08 -14.41 26.61
N PHE A 779 63.06 -13.51 26.45
CA PHE A 779 63.87 -13.40 25.22
C PHE A 779 65.39 -13.41 25.49
N ASN A 780 66.15 -13.85 24.48
CA ASN A 780 67.63 -13.82 24.44
C ASN A 780 68.15 -13.82 22.97
N PRO A 781 68.94 -12.84 22.50
CA PRO A 781 69.17 -11.53 23.08
C PRO A 781 68.12 -10.49 22.64
N SER A 782 67.24 -10.81 21.68
CA SER A 782 66.32 -9.84 21.09
C SER A 782 64.84 -10.23 21.15
N THR A 783 63.99 -9.21 21.21
CA THR A 783 62.52 -9.31 21.13
C THR A 783 61.97 -8.25 20.20
N SER A 784 60.82 -8.51 19.58
CA SER A 784 60.03 -7.50 18.87
C SER A 784 58.93 -6.92 19.76
N ILE A 785 58.57 -5.66 19.53
CA ILE A 785 57.49 -4.92 20.18
C ILE A 785 56.66 -4.25 19.10
N GLN A 786 55.39 -4.62 18.99
CA GLN A 786 54.46 -4.01 18.03
C GLN A 786 53.59 -2.94 18.70
N PHE A 787 53.31 -1.86 17.98
CA PHE A 787 52.41 -0.79 18.43
C PHE A 787 51.67 -0.14 17.26
N SER A 788 50.54 0.52 17.56
CA SER A 788 49.72 1.21 16.56
C SER A 788 49.52 2.69 16.88
N VAL A 789 49.45 3.51 15.83
CA VAL A 789 49.26 4.96 15.91
C VAL A 789 48.03 5.34 15.06
N PRO A 790 46.92 5.80 15.65
CA PRO A 790 45.67 6.06 14.94
C PRO A 790 45.61 7.43 14.25
N LYS A 791 46.53 8.34 14.56
CA LYS A 791 46.68 9.64 13.91
C LYS A 791 48.13 10.10 13.99
N THR A 792 48.59 10.87 13.01
CA THR A 792 49.97 11.39 12.99
C THR A 792 50.23 12.24 14.22
N GLY A 793 51.25 11.89 15.01
CA GLY A 793 51.51 12.54 16.28
C GLY A 793 52.86 12.16 16.88
N PHE A 794 53.28 12.89 17.91
CA PHE A 794 54.54 12.60 18.61
C PHE A 794 54.35 11.43 19.59
N VAL A 795 55.10 10.35 19.37
CA VAL A 795 55.05 9.10 20.14
C VAL A 795 56.43 8.80 20.74
N THR A 796 56.44 8.30 21.97
CA THR A 796 57.66 7.77 22.61
C THR A 796 57.45 6.33 23.08
N ILE A 797 58.47 5.49 22.90
CA ILE A 797 58.55 4.14 23.47
C ILE A 797 59.88 4.00 24.21
N LYS A 798 59.79 3.80 25.52
CA LYS A 798 60.94 3.74 26.44
C LYS A 798 60.92 2.46 27.26
N VAL A 799 62.11 1.96 27.63
CA VAL A 799 62.33 0.81 28.50
C VAL A 799 62.82 1.28 29.85
N TYR A 800 62.31 0.69 30.93
CA TYR A 800 62.62 0.97 32.32
C TYR A 800 62.94 -0.32 33.07
N ASP A 801 63.78 -0.21 34.10
CA ASP A 801 63.96 -1.28 35.09
C ASP A 801 62.82 -1.32 36.12
N LEU A 802 62.90 -2.22 37.10
CA LEU A 802 61.87 -2.38 38.13
C LEU A 802 61.83 -1.24 39.18
N ILE A 803 62.87 -0.42 39.27
CA ILE A 803 62.89 0.76 40.16
C ILE A 803 62.45 2.03 39.41
N GLY A 804 62.14 1.93 38.12
CA GLY A 804 61.65 3.01 37.28
C GLY A 804 62.75 3.84 36.62
N GLN A 805 64.01 3.40 36.65
CA GLN A 805 65.10 4.04 35.93
C GLN A 805 64.97 3.75 34.43
N GLU A 806 65.07 4.79 33.60
CA GLU A 806 65.10 4.65 32.13
C GLU A 806 66.38 3.92 31.70
N VAL A 807 66.20 2.85 30.93
CA VAL A 807 67.28 1.99 30.41
C VAL A 807 67.63 2.38 28.99
N THR A 808 66.63 2.58 28.14
CA THR A 808 66.82 3.03 26.75
C THR A 808 65.54 3.60 26.15
N THR A 809 65.67 4.48 25.16
CA THR A 809 64.57 4.94 24.31
C THR A 809 64.58 4.21 22.97
N LEU A 810 63.55 3.40 22.69
CA LEU A 810 63.42 2.64 21.44
C LEU A 810 62.88 3.46 20.28
N PHE A 811 62.01 4.45 20.57
CA PHE A 811 61.45 5.37 19.59
C PHE A 811 61.08 6.69 20.26
N ALA A 812 61.40 7.82 19.63
CA ALA A 812 60.94 9.15 20.03
C ALA A 812 60.88 10.06 18.82
N GLY A 813 59.68 10.38 18.34
CA GLY A 813 59.52 11.19 17.13
C GLY A 813 58.06 11.34 16.71
N ILE A 814 57.86 12.06 15.60
CA ILE A 814 56.56 12.10 14.90
C ILE A 814 56.39 10.76 14.20
N ALA A 815 55.37 10.00 14.59
CA ALA A 815 54.94 8.79 13.91
C ALA A 815 53.70 9.13 13.06
N GLU A 816 53.71 8.75 11.79
CA GLU A 816 52.52 8.79 10.95
C GLU A 816 51.50 7.73 11.41
N ARG A 817 50.26 7.84 10.96
CA ARG A 817 49.23 6.83 11.23
C ARG A 817 49.67 5.47 10.67
N GLY A 818 49.72 4.42 11.50
CA GLY A 818 50.14 3.10 11.05
C GLY A 818 50.50 2.11 12.15
N LEU A 819 50.87 0.90 11.73
CA LEU A 819 51.40 -0.17 12.57
C LEU A 819 52.93 -0.19 12.50
N TYR A 820 53.57 -0.31 13.65
CA TYR A 820 55.02 -0.24 13.78
C TYR A 820 55.55 -1.44 14.57
N THR A 821 56.79 -1.85 14.25
CA THR A 821 57.52 -2.89 14.98
C THR A 821 58.89 -2.36 15.38
N LEU A 822 59.22 -2.41 16.67
CA LEU A 822 60.54 -2.11 17.22
C LEU A 822 61.24 -3.38 17.67
N ILE A 823 62.57 -3.37 17.68
CA ILE A 823 63.39 -4.46 18.20
C ILE A 823 64.21 -3.93 19.37
N TRP A 824 64.19 -4.65 20.49
CA TRP A 824 65.12 -4.42 21.60
C TRP A 824 66.03 -5.63 21.74
N ASN A 825 67.33 -5.38 21.94
CA ASN A 825 68.40 -6.38 21.99
C ASN A 825 69.04 -6.50 23.38
N GLY A 826 68.34 -6.05 24.43
CA GLY A 826 68.83 -6.12 25.81
C GLY A 826 69.98 -5.15 26.12
N LYS A 827 70.10 -4.03 25.40
CA LYS A 827 71.13 -3.00 25.62
C LYS A 827 70.56 -1.69 26.15
N ASP A 828 71.37 -0.96 26.90
CA ASP A 828 71.13 0.44 27.30
C ASP A 828 71.54 1.43 26.18
N ASP A 829 71.30 2.73 26.40
CA ASP A 829 71.68 3.79 25.46
C ASP A 829 73.21 3.93 25.24
N ASN A 830 74.04 3.36 26.12
CA ASN A 830 75.50 3.31 25.96
C ASN A 830 75.97 2.07 25.17
N GLY A 831 75.04 1.21 24.74
CA GLY A 831 75.32 -0.03 24.00
C GLY A 831 75.77 -1.20 24.88
N ASN A 832 75.69 -1.08 26.21
CA ASN A 832 76.04 -2.13 27.16
C ASN A 832 74.86 -3.08 27.37
N LEU A 833 75.14 -4.38 27.51
CA LEU A 833 74.11 -5.37 27.88
C LEU A 833 73.63 -5.12 29.31
N VAL A 834 72.31 -5.10 29.49
CA VAL A 834 71.69 -4.99 30.81
C VAL A 834 71.71 -6.33 31.55
N SER A 835 71.38 -6.32 32.84
CA SER A 835 71.32 -7.56 33.64
C SER A 835 70.12 -8.43 33.25
N SER A 836 70.21 -9.76 33.38
CA SER A 836 69.03 -10.62 33.25
C SER A 836 67.98 -10.23 34.29
N GLY A 837 66.71 -10.17 33.90
CA GLY A 837 65.66 -9.70 34.80
C GLY A 837 64.42 -9.23 34.08
N SER A 838 63.48 -8.68 34.85
CA SER A 838 62.26 -8.07 34.32
C SER A 838 62.46 -6.59 34.02
N TYR A 839 61.88 -6.15 32.92
CA TYR A 839 61.87 -4.76 32.46
C TYR A 839 60.44 -4.35 32.10
N ILE A 840 60.17 -3.04 32.09
CA ILE A 840 58.89 -2.47 31.68
C ILE A 840 59.15 -1.61 30.46
N TYR A 841 58.36 -1.77 29.39
CA TYR A 841 58.35 -0.82 28.29
C TYR A 841 57.03 -0.06 28.28
N ARG A 842 57.10 1.23 27.95
CA ARG A 842 55.98 2.16 28.00
C ARG A 842 55.89 2.96 26.71
N MET A 843 54.68 3.05 26.18
CA MET A 843 54.31 3.95 25.09
C MET A 843 53.59 5.18 25.65
N SER A 844 53.90 6.36 25.13
CA SER A 844 53.21 7.61 25.44
C SER A 844 52.95 8.43 24.16
N ALA A 845 51.73 8.97 24.01
CA ALA A 845 51.34 9.86 22.93
C ALA A 845 50.77 11.20 23.46
N ASN A 846 51.28 12.31 22.94
CA ASN A 846 51.04 13.66 23.50
C ASN A 846 49.71 14.29 23.10
N ASP A 847 49.04 13.76 22.07
CA ASP A 847 47.87 14.35 21.43
C ASP A 847 46.52 13.86 22.02
N GLY A 848 46.57 13.38 23.27
CA GLY A 848 45.41 12.84 23.99
C GLY A 848 45.74 12.21 25.35
N GLY A 849 47.01 12.22 25.79
CA GLY A 849 47.42 11.71 27.10
C GLY A 849 47.46 10.17 27.21
N PHE A 850 47.51 9.46 26.09
CA PHE A 850 47.57 8.00 26.07
C PHE A 850 48.90 7.51 26.66
N VAL A 851 48.83 6.64 27.67
CA VAL A 851 49.98 5.96 28.26
C VAL A 851 49.65 4.49 28.49
N LEU A 852 50.46 3.59 27.93
CA LEU A 852 50.30 2.14 28.13
C LEU A 852 51.66 1.49 28.41
N SER A 853 51.71 0.57 29.39
CA SER A 853 52.95 -0.12 29.79
C SER A 853 52.76 -1.64 29.79
N LYS A 854 53.83 -2.37 29.48
CA LYS A 854 53.88 -3.84 29.44
C LYS A 854 55.21 -4.33 30.03
N LYS A 855 55.22 -5.57 30.54
CA LYS A 855 56.37 -6.19 31.20
C LYS A 855 57.04 -7.20 30.27
N MET A 856 58.37 -7.24 30.27
CA MET A 856 59.19 -8.21 29.52
C MET A 856 60.29 -8.82 30.39
N THR A 857 60.78 -10.00 30.03
CA THR A 857 61.83 -10.73 30.76
C THR A 857 63.02 -11.02 29.85
N PHE A 858 64.18 -10.49 30.21
CA PHE A 858 65.45 -10.69 29.48
C PHE A 858 66.30 -11.78 30.16
N LEU A 859 66.83 -12.71 29.37
CA LEU A 859 67.78 -13.74 29.79
C LEU A 859 69.10 -13.53 29.05
N LYS A 860 70.21 -13.47 29.80
CA LYS A 860 71.56 -13.27 29.25
C LYS A 860 72.16 -14.60 28.82
#